data_AF-Q11E10-F1
#
_entry.id   AF-Q11E10-F1
#
_cell.length_a   1.000
_cell.length_b   1.000
_cell.length_c   1.000
_cell.angle_alpha   90.00
_cell.angle_beta   90.00
_cell.angle_gamma   90.00
#
_symmetry.space_group_name_H-M   'P 1'
#
loop_
_entity.id
_entity.type
_entity.pdbx_description
1 polymer ?
#
loop_
_entity_poly.entity_id
_entity_poly.type
_entity_poly.pdbx_seq_one_letter_code
_entity_poly.pdbx_strand_id
1 'polypeptide(L)'
;MDDKAGAKPPLGDEPPLIADGRSGPPDRREISGRWLAGTVLTGLTSTVLMGVALSAALDGREQLATPPEIALLPKAPDGEEAAKTSRLIPARLLARQDDRRRMEVSTILKEGDREVVRTLPFVHVRMNLAAGHRTHKDYPPFDPLTVFAEDGAAATASMGVIYGAKVESEVRLRTLPFPFGQNVFDENSDLSAEEVEQVVRNTGAILTDGDVQVAALHYVDPQRFGDTLATQALAQFSARIVQEENVSIASRDLPEGPSIGFAEDIIVFSHDEEIFEAFKDAGYDGADARGMALAIGKLLNAQALKAGTILCLGIEAEGETRRIVRTSIYEGKQHVVTIALDDRDQYVPANEPEHGPELLAALDTEPQQAPVRADLPRAYDGIYNAAYSYGLTSQMTQKLIRLLAADVDFQSRLTTTDKLEVFFSQPNEDGSASDNSEILYVSASFGEKHRAYYRFELPDGSVDYFDREGRSARPFLLRVPVPNGRFTSGFGMRRHPILGYSRLHTGVDWAAPRGTPIISSGDGVVESAGWSSGYGRQTVIRHANGYETSYNHQSAIAKGIVPGAKVRQGQVIGYVGATGQATGNHLHYELMVNGRKVDPMRVRLPDSKVLEGETLEVFMRERDRIEDLLEENFTSPTPVAGISD
;
A
#
# COMPACT_ATOMS: atom_id res chain seq x y z
N MET A 1 -78.42 -55.34 91.99
CA MET A 1 -77.92 -55.85 93.27
C MET A 1 -76.57 -55.23 93.49
N ASP A 2 -76.27 -54.38 94.46
CA ASP A 2 -76.98 -53.61 95.48
C ASP A 2 -75.97 -52.50 95.85
N ASP A 3 -76.35 -51.23 95.75
CA ASP A 3 -76.83 -50.39 96.86
C ASP A 3 -75.71 -49.80 97.74
N LYS A 4 -75.75 -48.46 97.83
CA LYS A 4 -75.30 -47.57 98.92
C LYS A 4 -73.82 -47.57 99.34
N ALA A 5 -73.11 -46.45 99.17
CA ALA A 5 -73.20 -45.18 99.92
C ALA A 5 -72.17 -45.11 101.05
N GLY A 6 -71.36 -44.04 101.00
CA GLY A 6 -70.90 -43.31 102.17
C GLY A 6 -69.77 -43.93 102.99
N ALA A 7 -68.54 -43.46 102.74
CA ALA A 7 -67.57 -43.12 103.79
C ALA A 7 -66.38 -42.36 103.19
N LYS A 8 -66.18 -41.10 103.59
CA LYS A 8 -64.87 -40.42 103.50
C LYS A 8 -64.12 -40.67 104.81
N PRO A 9 -62.92 -41.25 104.78
CA PRO A 9 -61.91 -41.12 105.83
C PRO A 9 -60.83 -40.08 105.42
N PRO A 10 -60.00 -39.63 106.37
CA PRO A 10 -59.41 -38.29 106.40
C PRO A 10 -58.24 -38.12 105.44
N LEU A 11 -58.16 -36.95 104.79
CA LEU A 11 -56.94 -36.49 104.12
C LEU A 11 -55.90 -36.23 105.21
N GLY A 12 -54.81 -36.99 105.17
CA GLY A 12 -53.71 -36.88 106.11
C GLY A 12 -53.01 -35.53 105.99
N ASP A 13 -52.84 -34.87 107.15
CA ASP A 13 -51.95 -33.73 107.35
C ASP A 13 -50.48 -34.20 107.41
N GLU A 14 -50.03 -34.92 106.37
CA GLU A 14 -48.62 -35.25 106.22
C GLU A 14 -47.89 -34.09 105.52
N PRO A 15 -46.77 -33.59 106.09
CA PRO A 15 -45.96 -32.59 105.41
C PRO A 15 -45.36 -33.17 104.12
N PRO A 16 -45.24 -32.37 103.04
CA PRO A 16 -44.66 -32.83 101.79
C PRO A 16 -43.23 -33.32 102.00
N LEU A 17 -42.89 -34.47 101.40
CA LEU A 17 -41.52 -34.99 101.33
C LEU A 17 -40.60 -33.95 100.68
N ILE A 18 -39.75 -33.33 101.50
CA ILE A 18 -38.71 -32.39 101.07
C ILE A 18 -37.50 -33.23 100.67
N ALA A 19 -37.25 -33.36 99.37
CA ALA A 19 -36.09 -34.10 98.85
C ALA A 19 -34.77 -33.31 98.84
N ASP A 20 -34.76 -32.06 99.31
CA ASP A 20 -33.52 -31.28 99.45
C ASP A 20 -33.66 -30.27 100.60
N GLY A 21 -32.94 -30.51 101.69
CA GLY A 21 -33.08 -29.82 102.97
C GLY A 21 -32.74 -28.32 102.94
N ARG A 22 -33.68 -27.47 102.49
CA ARG A 22 -33.65 -26.03 102.72
C ARG A 22 -35.03 -25.50 103.14
N SER A 23 -35.18 -25.22 104.43
CA SER A 23 -36.32 -24.52 105.02
C SER A 23 -35.92 -23.08 105.32
N GLY A 24 -36.21 -22.16 104.40
CA GLY A 24 -36.05 -20.72 104.62
C GLY A 24 -36.66 -19.92 103.46
N PRO A 25 -37.28 -18.75 103.72
CA PRO A 25 -37.74 -17.87 102.65
C PRO A 25 -36.55 -17.42 101.80
N PRO A 26 -36.67 -17.40 100.45
CA PRO A 26 -35.54 -17.13 99.56
C PRO A 26 -34.96 -15.73 99.82
N ASP A 27 -33.66 -15.69 100.10
CA ASP A 27 -32.92 -14.46 100.34
C ASP A 27 -32.83 -13.64 99.04
N ARG A 28 -33.15 -12.34 99.09
CA ARG A 28 -33.30 -11.45 97.92
C ARG A 28 -31.97 -11.15 97.21
N ARG A 29 -30.88 -11.78 97.65
CA ARG A 29 -29.51 -11.60 97.14
C ARG A 29 -28.84 -12.91 96.70
N GLU A 30 -29.53 -14.06 96.76
CA GLU A 30 -28.99 -15.33 96.28
C GLU A 30 -29.26 -15.49 94.78
N ILE A 31 -28.24 -15.26 93.96
CA ILE A 31 -28.27 -15.60 92.53
C ILE A 31 -28.13 -17.12 92.42
N SER A 32 -29.12 -17.80 91.86
CA SER A 32 -29.04 -19.22 91.57
C SER A 32 -27.84 -19.48 90.67
N GLY A 33 -26.83 -20.22 91.16
CA GLY A 33 -25.66 -20.60 90.37
C GLY A 33 -26.04 -21.39 89.11
N ARG A 34 -27.17 -22.08 89.11
CA ARG A 34 -27.73 -22.76 87.94
C ARG A 34 -28.27 -21.77 86.91
N TRP A 35 -28.91 -20.69 87.36
CA TRP A 35 -29.39 -19.62 86.49
C TRP A 35 -28.25 -18.80 85.90
N LEU A 36 -27.23 -18.48 86.71
CA LEU A 36 -26.01 -17.82 86.26
C LEU A 36 -25.24 -18.69 85.25
N ALA A 37 -25.09 -19.98 85.52
CA ALA A 37 -24.44 -20.91 84.59
C ALA A 37 -25.20 -21.02 83.25
N GLY A 38 -26.54 -21.03 83.30
CA GLY A 38 -27.36 -21.03 82.09
C GLY A 38 -27.18 -19.76 81.26
N THR A 39 -27.19 -18.58 81.88
CA THR A 39 -26.99 -17.30 81.18
C THR A 39 -25.59 -17.16 80.59
N VAL A 40 -24.56 -17.58 81.34
CA VAL A 40 -23.17 -17.60 80.85
C VAL A 40 -23.03 -18.55 79.67
N LEU A 41 -23.62 -19.74 79.72
CA LEU A 41 -23.57 -20.72 78.63
C LEU A 41 -24.25 -20.18 77.38
N THR A 42 -25.45 -19.60 77.50
CA THR A 42 -26.16 -19.00 76.36
C THR A 42 -25.40 -17.84 75.75
N GLY A 43 -24.77 -16.99 76.58
CA GLY A 43 -23.93 -15.89 76.13
C GLY A 43 -22.72 -16.40 75.34
N LEU A 44 -22.00 -17.40 75.87
CA LEU A 44 -20.88 -18.03 75.17
C LEU A 44 -21.30 -18.64 73.83
N THR A 45 -22.41 -19.38 73.80
CA THR A 45 -22.90 -19.97 72.55
C THR A 45 -23.31 -18.93 71.50
N SER A 46 -23.94 -17.83 71.93
CA SER A 46 -24.30 -16.73 71.01
C SER A 46 -23.07 -16.03 70.45
N THR A 47 -22.04 -15.78 71.27
CA THR A 47 -20.80 -15.14 70.81
C THR A 47 -20.04 -16.04 69.83
N VAL A 48 -20.00 -17.35 70.08
CA VAL A 48 -19.38 -18.31 69.16
C VAL A 48 -20.13 -18.37 67.83
N LEU A 49 -21.46 -18.45 67.85
CA LEU A 49 -22.26 -18.47 66.62
C LEU A 49 -22.14 -17.17 65.82
N MET A 50 -22.14 -16.02 66.49
CA MET A 50 -21.91 -14.72 65.85
C MET A 50 -20.49 -14.63 65.26
N GLY A 51 -19.48 -15.17 65.96
CA GLY A 51 -18.11 -15.24 65.46
C GLY A 51 -17.96 -16.12 64.22
N VAL A 52 -18.62 -17.28 64.18
CA VAL A 52 -18.65 -18.15 62.99
C VAL A 52 -19.36 -17.48 61.83
N ALA A 53 -20.49 -16.80 62.07
CA ALA A 53 -21.20 -16.05 61.04
C ALA A 53 -20.37 -14.87 60.50
N LEU A 54 -19.65 -14.15 61.37
CA LEU A 54 -18.75 -13.07 60.97
C LEU A 54 -17.54 -13.60 60.18
N SER A 55 -16.98 -14.74 60.58
CA SER A 55 -15.91 -15.42 59.85
C SER A 55 -16.36 -15.83 58.45
N ALA A 56 -17.53 -16.45 58.32
CA ALA A 56 -18.09 -16.83 57.02
C ALA A 56 -18.44 -15.61 56.14
N ALA A 57 -18.85 -14.49 56.75
CA ALA A 57 -19.13 -13.25 56.03
C ALA A 57 -17.85 -12.52 55.57
N LEU A 58 -16.72 -12.72 56.26
CA LEU A 58 -15.41 -12.18 55.88
C LEU A 58 -14.68 -13.07 54.86
N ASP A 59 -14.97 -14.37 54.82
CA ASP A 59 -14.38 -15.37 53.90
C ASP A 59 -14.72 -15.18 52.40
N GLY A 60 -15.30 -14.03 52.01
CA GLY A 60 -15.65 -13.72 50.62
C GLY A 60 -15.46 -12.25 50.21
N ARG A 61 -14.80 -11.41 51.03
CA ARG A 61 -14.60 -9.98 50.73
C ARG A 61 -13.16 -9.51 50.59
N GLU A 62 -12.18 -10.40 50.57
CA GLU A 62 -10.84 -10.08 50.08
C GLU A 62 -10.57 -10.81 48.76
N GLN A 63 -11.12 -10.26 47.68
CA GLN A 63 -10.46 -10.38 46.37
C GLN A 63 -9.20 -9.49 46.39
N LEU A 64 -8.21 -9.91 47.18
CA LEU A 64 -6.83 -9.56 46.90
C LEU A 64 -6.45 -10.38 45.66
N ALA A 65 -5.96 -9.69 44.63
CA ALA A 65 -5.44 -10.30 43.42
C ALA A 65 -4.59 -11.53 43.77
N THR A 66 -5.06 -12.71 43.40
CA THR A 66 -4.24 -13.92 43.41
C THR A 66 -3.03 -13.66 42.51
N PRO A 67 -1.78 -13.66 43.02
CA PRO A 67 -0.63 -13.71 42.14
C PRO A 67 -0.67 -15.07 41.41
N PRO A 68 -0.35 -15.12 40.11
CA PRO A 68 -0.39 -16.38 39.37
C PRO A 68 0.63 -17.36 39.96
N GLU A 69 0.15 -18.49 40.48
CA GLU A 69 1.03 -19.62 40.78
C GLU A 69 1.60 -20.15 39.46
N ILE A 70 2.91 -19.99 39.29
CA ILE A 70 3.66 -20.64 38.22
C ILE A 70 3.60 -22.14 38.48
N ALA A 71 2.76 -22.84 37.73
CA ALA A 71 2.78 -24.29 37.68
C ALA A 71 4.16 -24.74 37.16
N LEU A 72 5.03 -25.15 38.07
CA LEU A 72 6.29 -25.81 37.73
C LEU A 72 5.98 -27.19 37.14
N LEU A 73 5.80 -27.24 35.83
CA LEU A 73 5.74 -28.48 35.07
C LEU A 73 7.15 -29.10 35.00
N PRO A 74 7.27 -30.44 35.12
CA PRO A 74 8.55 -31.11 34.99
C PRO A 74 9.07 -30.95 33.55
N LYS A 75 10.34 -30.58 33.43
CA LYS A 75 11.03 -30.43 32.14
C LYS A 75 11.07 -31.79 31.42
N ALA A 76 10.28 -31.94 30.37
CA ALA A 76 10.31 -33.08 29.45
C ALA A 76 11.21 -32.76 28.25
N PRO A 77 11.79 -33.78 27.58
CA PRO A 77 13.00 -33.64 26.77
C PRO A 77 12.73 -32.99 25.41
N ASP A 78 13.80 -32.39 24.86
CA ASP A 78 13.83 -31.69 23.58
C ASP A 78 13.19 -32.52 22.46
N GLY A 79 12.06 -32.04 21.95
CA GLY A 79 11.34 -32.61 20.82
C GLY A 79 10.37 -31.57 20.25
N GLU A 80 10.62 -31.17 19.01
CA GLU A 80 9.82 -30.22 18.23
C GLU A 80 8.36 -30.69 18.15
N GLU A 81 7.44 -29.99 18.82
CA GLU A 81 6.02 -30.00 18.44
C GLU A 81 5.31 -28.77 19.03
N ALA A 82 4.64 -28.03 18.16
CA ALA A 82 3.98 -26.75 18.46
C ALA A 82 2.90 -26.91 19.55
N ALA A 83 3.14 -26.29 20.70
CA ALA A 83 2.26 -26.34 21.86
C ALA A 83 1.01 -25.46 21.68
N LYS A 84 -0.16 -26.07 21.91
CA LYS A 84 -1.51 -25.49 21.82
C LYS A 84 -1.89 -24.54 22.99
N THR A 85 -0.91 -23.89 23.64
CA THR A 85 -1.14 -23.06 24.85
C THR A 85 -0.45 -21.69 24.84
N SER A 86 -0.02 -21.18 23.68
CA SER A 86 0.31 -19.75 23.53
C SER A 86 -0.84 -19.05 22.78
N ARG A 87 -1.90 -18.67 23.50
CA ARG A 87 -2.97 -17.80 22.97
C ARG A 87 -2.66 -16.30 23.12
N LEU A 88 -1.39 -15.93 23.24
CA LEU A 88 -0.96 -14.57 22.94
C LEU A 88 -0.65 -14.54 21.45
N ILE A 89 -1.51 -13.93 20.67
CA ILE A 89 -1.19 -13.61 19.28
C ILE A 89 -0.09 -12.54 19.38
N PRO A 90 1.15 -12.80 18.95
CA PRO A 90 2.17 -11.77 18.95
C PRO A 90 1.67 -10.63 18.05
N ALA A 91 1.72 -9.40 18.56
CA ALA A 91 1.43 -8.23 17.73
C ALA A 91 2.41 -8.25 16.56
N ARG A 92 1.88 -8.26 15.34
CA ARG A 92 2.70 -8.18 14.14
C ARG A 92 3.11 -6.72 13.96
N LEU A 93 4.39 -6.49 13.67
CA LEU A 93 4.86 -5.18 13.25
C LEU A 93 4.19 -4.86 11.91
N LEU A 94 3.44 -3.76 11.84
CA LEU A 94 3.04 -3.18 10.58
C LEU A 94 4.31 -2.62 9.92
N ALA A 95 5.02 -3.46 9.15
CA ALA A 95 6.11 -3.00 8.31
C ALA A 95 5.54 -1.89 7.39
N ARG A 96 6.09 -0.68 7.47
CA ARG A 96 5.67 0.54 6.73
C ARG A 96 5.13 0.19 5.35
N GLN A 97 3.81 0.05 5.27
CA GLN A 97 3.09 -0.44 4.10
C GLN A 97 2.84 0.68 3.07
N ASP A 98 3.24 1.92 3.37
CA ASP A 98 2.93 3.09 2.54
C ASP A 98 3.85 3.28 1.33
N ASP A 99 5.02 2.63 1.30
CA ASP A 99 5.95 2.80 0.20
C ASP A 99 5.60 1.94 -1.02
N ARG A 100 4.79 0.88 -0.85
CA ARG A 100 4.45 -0.02 -1.96
C ARG A 100 3.07 -0.63 -1.80
N ARG A 101 2.18 -0.31 -2.74
CA ARG A 101 0.80 -0.80 -2.82
C ARG A 101 0.59 -1.61 -4.09
N ARG A 102 0.13 -2.85 -3.94
CA ARG A 102 -0.35 -3.69 -5.05
C ARG A 102 -1.86 -3.55 -5.16
N MET A 103 -2.36 -3.45 -6.39
CA MET A 103 -3.79 -3.36 -6.69
C MET A 103 -4.14 -4.21 -7.90
N GLU A 104 -5.38 -4.66 -7.97
CA GLU A 104 -5.92 -5.40 -9.10
C GLU A 104 -6.88 -4.49 -9.87
N VAL A 105 -6.57 -4.23 -11.13
CA VAL A 105 -7.33 -3.28 -11.93
C VAL A 105 -7.79 -3.97 -13.22
N SER A 106 -9.10 -3.91 -13.48
CA SER A 106 -9.67 -4.38 -14.73
C SER A 106 -9.16 -3.52 -15.88
N THR A 107 -8.68 -4.13 -16.95
CA THR A 107 -8.00 -3.46 -18.08
C THR A 107 -8.53 -4.05 -19.39
N ILE A 108 -8.88 -3.20 -20.36
CA ILE A 108 -9.33 -3.59 -21.70
C ILE A 108 -8.11 -3.81 -22.60
N LEU A 109 -7.77 -5.06 -22.90
CA LEU A 109 -6.76 -5.41 -23.89
C LEU A 109 -7.39 -5.61 -25.27
N LYS A 110 -6.76 -5.08 -26.31
CA LYS A 110 -7.20 -5.30 -27.70
C LYS A 110 -6.49 -6.52 -28.27
N GLU A 111 -7.23 -7.61 -28.50
CA GLU A 111 -6.72 -8.86 -29.06
C GLU A 111 -7.31 -9.08 -30.47
N GLY A 112 -6.62 -8.55 -31.49
CA GLY A 112 -7.11 -8.51 -32.88
C GLY A 112 -8.30 -7.55 -33.05
N ASP A 113 -9.43 -8.06 -33.52
CA ASP A 113 -10.69 -7.31 -33.70
C ASP A 113 -11.59 -7.32 -32.44
N ARG A 114 -11.07 -7.78 -31.30
CA ARG A 114 -11.84 -7.98 -30.06
C ARG A 114 -11.23 -7.20 -28.91
N GLU A 115 -12.08 -6.74 -28.02
CA GLU A 115 -11.69 -6.12 -26.75
C GLU A 115 -11.93 -7.13 -25.63
N VAL A 116 -10.91 -7.39 -24.83
CA VAL A 116 -10.95 -8.36 -23.73
C VAL A 116 -10.66 -7.64 -22.43
N VAL A 117 -11.62 -7.62 -21.52
CA VAL A 117 -11.44 -7.05 -20.19
C VAL A 117 -10.87 -8.12 -19.27
N ARG A 118 -9.67 -7.88 -18.72
CA ARG A 118 -9.02 -8.76 -17.74
C ARG A 118 -8.55 -7.97 -16.53
N THR A 119 -8.60 -8.59 -15.37
CA THR A 119 -8.03 -8.02 -14.14
C THR A 119 -6.53 -8.25 -14.14
N LEU A 120 -5.77 -7.16 -14.21
CA LEU A 120 -4.31 -7.19 -14.19
C LEU A 120 -3.80 -6.62 -12.86
N PRO A 121 -2.70 -7.17 -12.31
CA PRO A 121 -2.07 -6.57 -11.14
C PRO A 121 -1.30 -5.31 -11.54
N PHE A 122 -1.30 -4.31 -10.67
CA PHE A 122 -0.54 -3.07 -10.75
C PHE A 122 0.14 -2.80 -9.41
N VAL A 123 1.25 -2.07 -9.45
CA VAL A 123 1.99 -1.68 -8.26
C VAL A 123 2.27 -0.18 -8.30
N HIS A 124 1.90 0.51 -7.22
CA HIS A 124 2.27 1.89 -6.94
C HIS A 124 3.37 1.88 -5.88
N VAL A 125 4.48 2.55 -6.16
CA VAL A 125 5.63 2.67 -5.26
C VAL A 125 5.92 4.13 -4.98
N ARG A 126 6.08 4.48 -3.71
CA ARG A 126 6.61 5.75 -3.23
C ARG A 126 7.99 5.52 -2.62
N MET A 127 8.99 6.20 -3.15
CA MET A 127 10.40 6.00 -2.80
C MET A 127 10.96 7.30 -2.22
N ASN A 128 11.44 7.25 -0.98
CA ASN A 128 12.26 8.31 -0.41
C ASN A 128 13.72 8.10 -0.81
N LEU A 129 14.23 8.90 -1.75
CA LEU A 129 15.56 8.67 -2.32
C LEU A 129 16.71 8.84 -1.30
N ALA A 130 16.45 9.51 -0.17
CA ALA A 130 17.41 9.68 0.90
C ALA A 130 17.44 8.52 1.91
N ALA A 131 16.54 7.54 1.82
CA ALA A 131 16.44 6.42 2.76
C ALA A 131 17.58 5.39 2.65
N GLY A 132 18.69 5.72 1.96
CA GLY A 132 19.89 4.89 1.92
C GLY A 132 19.69 3.53 1.24
N HIS A 133 18.81 3.44 0.24
CA HIS A 133 18.55 2.22 -0.50
C HIS A 133 19.84 1.57 -1.01
N ARG A 134 19.96 0.25 -0.81
CA ARG A 134 21.09 -0.54 -1.30
C ARG A 134 20.56 -1.62 -2.23
N THR A 135 21.27 -1.81 -3.33
CA THR A 135 21.00 -2.88 -4.30
C THR A 135 22.27 -3.68 -4.53
N HIS A 136 22.11 -4.98 -4.74
CA HIS A 136 23.20 -5.86 -5.18
C HIS A 136 23.29 -5.95 -6.71
N LYS A 137 22.37 -5.29 -7.44
CA LYS A 137 22.37 -5.25 -8.90
C LYS A 137 23.29 -4.14 -9.40
N ASP A 138 24.24 -4.51 -10.25
CA ASP A 138 25.04 -3.54 -10.99
C ASP A 138 24.15 -2.70 -11.93
N TYR A 139 24.48 -1.43 -12.07
CA TYR A 139 23.85 -0.52 -13.02
C TYR A 139 24.90 0.26 -13.82
N PRO A 140 24.56 0.73 -15.04
CA PRO A 140 25.51 1.43 -15.89
C PRO A 140 26.02 2.71 -15.21
N PRO A 141 27.29 3.10 -15.41
CA PRO A 141 27.75 4.41 -14.98
C PRO A 141 27.02 5.52 -15.74
N PHE A 142 26.87 6.68 -15.11
CA PHE A 142 26.24 7.84 -15.76
C PHE A 142 26.98 8.24 -17.04
N ASP A 143 26.32 8.05 -18.18
CA ASP A 143 26.74 8.58 -19.48
C ASP A 143 25.62 9.48 -20.05
N PRO A 144 25.82 10.81 -20.10
CA PRO A 144 24.88 11.74 -20.70
C PRO A 144 24.41 11.34 -22.11
N LEU A 145 25.26 10.69 -22.90
CA LEU A 145 24.88 10.27 -24.24
C LEU A 145 23.78 9.20 -24.20
N THR A 146 23.89 8.20 -23.32
CA THR A 146 22.90 7.12 -23.20
C THR A 146 21.55 7.57 -22.67
N VAL A 147 21.54 8.66 -21.90
CA VAL A 147 20.31 9.28 -21.38
C VAL A 147 19.52 9.94 -22.52
N PHE A 148 20.20 10.60 -23.45
CA PHE A 148 19.52 11.33 -24.53
C PHE A 148 19.51 10.58 -25.87
N ALA A 149 20.27 9.52 -26.03
CA ALA A 149 20.27 8.69 -27.23
C ALA A 149 19.05 7.76 -27.23
N GLU A 150 18.32 7.77 -28.34
CA GLU A 150 17.25 6.81 -28.58
C GLU A 150 17.82 5.57 -29.28
N ASP A 151 17.81 4.43 -28.59
CA ASP A 151 17.90 3.14 -29.25
C ASP A 151 16.56 2.87 -29.92
N GLY A 152 16.58 2.68 -31.24
CA GLY A 152 15.41 2.47 -32.05
C GLY A 152 14.60 1.25 -31.60
N ALA A 153 13.67 1.46 -30.68
CA ALA A 153 12.60 0.55 -30.37
C ALA A 153 11.33 1.38 -30.28
N ALA A 154 10.58 1.42 -31.39
CA ALA A 154 9.16 1.68 -31.31
C ALA A 154 8.61 0.59 -30.37
N ALA A 155 8.29 0.97 -29.13
CA ALA A 155 7.63 0.07 -28.21
C ALA A 155 6.20 -0.13 -28.74
N THR A 156 6.01 -1.19 -29.53
CA THR A 156 4.70 -1.78 -29.77
C THR A 156 4.44 -2.69 -28.58
N ALA A 157 4.03 -2.10 -27.46
CA ALA A 157 3.49 -2.84 -26.33
C ALA A 157 2.09 -2.28 -26.08
N SER A 158 1.10 -3.08 -26.48
CA SER A 158 -0.32 -2.75 -26.39
C SER A 158 -0.81 -3.03 -24.97
N MET A 159 -0.36 -2.23 -24.01
CA MET A 159 -1.05 -2.15 -22.74
C MET A 159 -2.45 -1.59 -22.98
N GLY A 160 -3.44 -2.34 -22.49
CA GLY A 160 -4.84 -1.99 -22.62
C GLY A 160 -5.23 -0.73 -21.85
N VAL A 161 -6.37 -0.14 -22.20
CA VAL A 161 -6.96 0.99 -21.49
C VAL A 161 -7.55 0.49 -20.17
N ILE A 162 -7.27 1.16 -19.04
CA ILE A 162 -7.81 0.76 -17.75
C ILE A 162 -9.35 0.82 -17.78
N TYR A 163 -10.05 -0.22 -17.35
CA TYR A 163 -11.50 -0.27 -17.28
C TYR A 163 -11.98 0.24 -15.92
N GLY A 164 -12.84 1.26 -15.90
CA GLY A 164 -13.31 1.93 -14.68
C GLY A 164 -14.29 1.12 -13.82
N ALA A 165 -14.50 -0.17 -14.10
CA ALA A 165 -15.36 -1.05 -13.31
C ALA A 165 -14.63 -2.35 -12.99
N LYS A 166 -14.76 -2.83 -11.76
CA LYS A 166 -14.18 -4.10 -11.33
C LYS A 166 -14.93 -5.25 -11.99
N VAL A 167 -14.20 -6.14 -12.67
CA VAL A 167 -14.76 -7.34 -13.30
C VAL A 167 -14.14 -8.58 -12.65
N GLU A 168 -14.99 -9.50 -12.18
CA GLU A 168 -14.56 -10.73 -11.51
C GLU A 168 -14.20 -11.86 -12.50
N SER A 169 -14.57 -11.74 -13.79
CA SER A 169 -14.31 -12.74 -14.83
C SER A 169 -13.87 -12.11 -16.17
N GLU A 170 -13.22 -12.89 -17.05
CA GLU A 170 -12.81 -12.40 -18.38
C GLU A 170 -14.04 -12.08 -19.25
N VAL A 171 -14.23 -10.80 -19.60
CA VAL A 171 -15.33 -10.36 -20.48
C VAL A 171 -14.77 -10.07 -21.87
N ARG A 172 -15.38 -10.66 -22.91
CA ARG A 172 -15.02 -10.44 -24.31
C ARG A 172 -16.08 -9.56 -24.97
N LEU A 173 -15.67 -8.35 -25.35
CA LEU A 173 -16.50 -7.38 -26.05
C LEU A 173 -16.22 -7.48 -27.57
N ARG A 174 -17.29 -7.59 -28.34
CA ARG A 174 -17.24 -7.55 -29.81
C ARG A 174 -18.25 -6.51 -30.30
N THR A 175 -17.76 -5.38 -30.78
CA THR A 175 -18.61 -4.37 -31.40
C THR A 175 -18.89 -4.76 -32.85
N LEU A 176 -20.15 -5.03 -33.17
CA LEU A 176 -20.61 -5.25 -34.53
C LEU A 176 -21.47 -4.03 -34.95
N PRO A 177 -21.39 -3.56 -36.21
CA PRO A 177 -22.31 -2.53 -36.70
C PRO A 177 -23.75 -2.98 -36.50
N PHE A 178 -24.60 -2.09 -35.98
CA PHE A 178 -26.02 -2.38 -35.83
C PHE A 178 -26.62 -2.67 -37.21
N PRO A 179 -27.19 -3.86 -37.44
CA PRO A 179 -27.70 -4.24 -38.76
C PRO A 179 -29.00 -3.50 -39.05
N PHE A 180 -28.91 -2.37 -39.76
CA PHE A 180 -30.10 -1.65 -40.26
C PHE A 180 -30.87 -2.43 -41.36
N GLY A 181 -30.34 -3.56 -41.83
CA GLY A 181 -30.80 -4.24 -43.05
C GLY A 181 -31.75 -5.42 -42.87
N GLN A 182 -32.07 -5.84 -41.64
CA GLN A 182 -32.95 -6.99 -41.42
C GLN A 182 -33.81 -6.74 -40.18
N ASN A 183 -34.98 -6.17 -40.40
CA ASN A 183 -36.24 -6.51 -39.74
C ASN A 183 -37.30 -5.57 -40.34
N VAL A 184 -37.96 -6.04 -41.39
CA VAL A 184 -39.33 -5.61 -41.64
C VAL A 184 -40.10 -6.12 -40.44
N PHE A 185 -40.37 -5.25 -39.47
CA PHE A 185 -41.40 -5.53 -38.47
C PHE A 185 -42.69 -5.71 -39.27
N ASP A 186 -43.14 -6.95 -39.39
CA ASP A 186 -44.46 -7.23 -39.92
C ASP A 186 -45.45 -6.86 -38.81
N GLU A 187 -46.01 -5.64 -38.89
CA GLU A 187 -47.01 -5.13 -37.93
C GLU A 187 -48.30 -5.98 -37.89
N ASN A 188 -48.40 -7.07 -38.67
CA ASN A 188 -49.56 -7.95 -38.75
C ASN A 188 -49.32 -9.40 -38.29
N SER A 189 -48.21 -9.74 -37.62
CA SER A 189 -48.12 -11.06 -36.96
C SER A 189 -48.81 -11.03 -35.59
N ASP A 190 -50.13 -10.89 -35.59
CA ASP A 190 -50.92 -11.35 -34.45
C ASP A 190 -50.70 -12.87 -34.35
N LEU A 191 -49.87 -13.29 -33.40
CA LEU A 191 -49.68 -14.70 -33.10
C LEU A 191 -51.05 -15.34 -32.91
N SER A 192 -51.33 -16.40 -33.66
CA SER A 192 -52.59 -17.14 -33.49
C SER A 192 -52.68 -17.68 -32.06
N ALA A 193 -53.90 -17.88 -31.53
CA ALA A 193 -54.08 -18.41 -30.18
C ALA A 193 -53.35 -19.76 -29.98
N GLU A 194 -53.17 -20.53 -31.05
CA GLU A 194 -52.40 -21.78 -31.06
C GLU A 194 -50.89 -21.55 -30.96
N GLU A 195 -50.34 -20.54 -31.64
CA GLU A 195 -48.93 -20.14 -31.49
C GLU A 195 -48.66 -19.53 -30.12
N VAL A 196 -49.59 -18.74 -29.59
CA VAL A 196 -49.51 -18.23 -28.21
C VAL A 196 -49.55 -19.39 -27.21
N GLU A 197 -50.41 -20.39 -27.40
CA GLU A 197 -50.44 -21.58 -26.55
C GLU A 197 -49.12 -22.36 -26.63
N GLN A 198 -48.53 -22.47 -27.83
CA GLN A 198 -47.29 -23.19 -28.03
C GLN A 198 -46.07 -22.46 -27.44
N VAL A 199 -46.03 -21.13 -27.53
CA VAL A 199 -45.03 -20.30 -26.86
C VAL A 199 -45.23 -20.36 -25.34
N VAL A 200 -46.46 -20.28 -24.83
CA VAL A 200 -46.75 -20.41 -23.38
C VAL A 200 -46.40 -21.79 -22.85
N ARG A 201 -46.60 -22.88 -23.62
CA ARG A 201 -46.17 -24.23 -23.23
C ARG A 201 -44.65 -24.38 -23.21
N ASN A 202 -43.94 -23.80 -24.19
CA ASN A 202 -42.48 -23.84 -24.23
C ASN A 202 -41.85 -22.97 -23.11
N THR A 203 -42.40 -21.78 -22.88
CA THR A 203 -41.90 -20.86 -21.84
C THR A 203 -42.34 -21.32 -20.45
N GLY A 204 -43.51 -21.95 -20.32
CA GLY A 204 -44.01 -22.53 -19.07
C GLY A 204 -43.14 -23.69 -18.56
N ALA A 205 -42.48 -24.43 -19.45
CA ALA A 205 -41.50 -25.45 -19.08
C ALA A 205 -40.16 -24.86 -18.57
N ILE A 206 -39.87 -23.60 -18.89
CA ILE A 206 -38.65 -22.89 -18.49
C ILE A 206 -38.88 -22.08 -17.20
N LEU A 207 -40.12 -21.71 -16.89
CA LEU A 207 -40.49 -20.96 -15.67
C LEU A 207 -40.78 -21.84 -14.45
N THR A 208 -40.79 -23.18 -14.59
CA THR A 208 -40.94 -24.12 -13.47
C THR A 208 -39.61 -24.66 -12.92
N ASP A 209 -38.47 -24.21 -13.43
CA ASP A 209 -37.13 -24.58 -12.95
C ASP A 209 -36.49 -23.45 -12.12
N GLY A 210 -37.29 -22.84 -11.25
CA GLY A 210 -36.88 -21.76 -10.34
C GLY A 210 -37.39 -21.91 -8.90
N ASP A 211 -38.35 -22.80 -8.64
CA ASP A 211 -38.75 -23.17 -7.29
C ASP A 211 -37.97 -24.42 -6.86
N VAL A 212 -36.72 -24.24 -6.45
CA VAL A 212 -36.10 -25.17 -5.50
C VAL A 212 -36.81 -24.95 -4.16
N GLN A 213 -38.02 -25.51 -4.04
CA GLN A 213 -38.50 -25.97 -2.76
C GLN A 213 -37.47 -26.97 -2.25
N VAL A 214 -36.72 -26.56 -1.23
CA VAL A 214 -35.97 -27.46 -0.36
C VAL A 214 -37.01 -28.42 0.21
N ALA A 215 -37.25 -29.51 -0.50
CA ALA A 215 -38.02 -30.63 -0.02
C ALA A 215 -37.30 -31.10 1.23
N ALA A 216 -37.94 -30.90 2.37
CA ALA A 216 -37.57 -31.52 3.62
C ALA A 216 -37.35 -33.01 3.32
N LEU A 217 -36.09 -33.44 3.36
CA LEU A 217 -35.75 -34.85 3.36
C LEU A 217 -36.38 -35.43 4.62
N HIS A 218 -37.51 -36.11 4.45
CA HIS A 218 -37.99 -37.00 5.49
C HIS A 218 -36.91 -38.05 5.73
N TYR A 219 -36.44 -38.09 6.98
CA TYR A 219 -35.52 -39.09 7.48
C TYR A 219 -36.11 -40.48 7.21
N VAL A 220 -35.59 -41.16 6.19
CA VAL A 220 -35.92 -42.57 5.95
C VAL A 220 -34.96 -43.37 6.80
N ASP A 221 -35.49 -44.01 7.85
CA ASP A 221 -34.74 -44.94 8.68
C ASP A 221 -34.20 -46.09 7.80
N PRO A 222 -32.86 -46.24 7.67
CA PRO A 222 -32.25 -47.29 6.87
C PRO A 222 -32.57 -48.69 7.38
N GLN A 223 -33.01 -48.85 8.64
CA GLN A 223 -33.34 -50.14 9.23
C GLN A 223 -34.67 -50.72 8.73
N ARG A 224 -35.45 -49.96 7.95
CA ARG A 224 -36.71 -50.43 7.37
C ARG A 224 -36.52 -51.51 6.31
N PHE A 225 -35.35 -51.59 5.68
CA PHE A 225 -35.01 -52.58 4.68
C PHE A 225 -33.86 -53.44 5.23
N GLY A 226 -34.23 -54.48 5.99
CA GLY A 226 -33.33 -55.25 6.85
C GLY A 226 -31.95 -55.63 6.25
N ASP A 227 -31.01 -55.89 7.16
CA ASP A 227 -29.54 -55.98 7.05
C ASP A 227 -28.91 -56.74 5.86
N THR A 228 -29.69 -57.39 5.01
CA THR A 228 -29.16 -58.27 3.94
C THR A 228 -29.04 -57.60 2.58
N LEU A 229 -29.80 -56.53 2.29
CA LEU A 229 -29.76 -55.89 0.97
C LEU A 229 -28.70 -54.77 0.87
N ALA A 230 -28.40 -54.08 1.98
CA ALA A 230 -27.42 -53.00 2.00
C ALA A 230 -25.97 -53.51 1.82
N THR A 231 -25.67 -54.72 2.27
CA THR A 231 -24.31 -55.28 2.26
C THR A 231 -23.87 -55.81 0.89
N GLN A 232 -24.80 -56.21 0.00
CA GLN A 232 -24.44 -56.71 -1.33
C GLN A 232 -24.28 -55.59 -2.37
N ALA A 233 -25.08 -54.52 -2.30
CA ALA A 233 -25.01 -53.43 -3.27
C ALA A 233 -23.75 -52.55 -3.13
N LEU A 234 -23.18 -52.47 -1.91
CA LEU A 234 -22.03 -51.62 -1.62
C LEU A 234 -20.66 -52.32 -1.73
N ALA A 235 -20.62 -53.63 -2.00
CA ALA A 235 -19.35 -54.34 -2.23
C ALA A 235 -18.76 -54.13 -3.64
N GLN A 236 -19.56 -53.66 -4.61
CA GLN A 236 -19.10 -53.39 -5.98
C GLN A 236 -18.49 -52.01 -6.18
N PHE A 237 -18.73 -51.07 -5.27
CA PHE A 237 -18.07 -49.79 -5.24
C PHE A 237 -17.13 -49.82 -4.05
N SER A 238 -15.82 -49.71 -4.28
CA SER A 238 -14.77 -49.73 -3.26
C SER A 238 -14.89 -48.56 -2.26
N ALA A 239 -15.99 -48.48 -1.55
CA ALA A 239 -16.27 -47.49 -0.52
C ALA A 239 -15.75 -48.06 0.80
N ARG A 240 -14.63 -47.49 1.24
CA ARG A 240 -14.09 -47.73 2.57
C ARG A 240 -15.07 -47.13 3.58
N ILE A 241 -15.70 -47.97 4.40
CA ILE A 241 -16.45 -47.52 5.56
C ILE A 241 -15.43 -46.92 6.54
N VAL A 242 -15.38 -45.59 6.59
CA VAL A 242 -14.72 -44.88 7.68
C VAL A 242 -15.66 -45.01 8.88
N GLN A 243 -15.26 -45.81 9.87
CA GLN A 243 -15.86 -45.73 11.19
C GLN A 243 -15.55 -44.34 11.72
N GLU A 244 -16.54 -43.46 11.77
CA GLU A 244 -16.45 -42.25 12.58
C GLU A 244 -16.39 -42.71 14.03
N GLU A 245 -15.17 -42.81 14.58
CA GLU A 245 -15.00 -42.68 16.02
C GLU A 245 -15.70 -41.38 16.41
N ASN A 246 -16.49 -41.40 17.49
CA ASN A 246 -17.08 -40.22 18.10
C ASN A 246 -15.97 -39.28 18.60
N VAL A 247 -15.33 -38.59 17.67
CA VAL A 247 -14.49 -37.43 17.95
C VAL A 247 -15.48 -36.28 17.90
N SER A 248 -15.75 -35.71 19.06
CA SER A 248 -16.43 -34.41 19.14
C SER A 248 -15.51 -33.38 18.49
N ILE A 249 -15.62 -33.22 17.16
CA ILE A 249 -15.05 -32.10 16.45
C ILE A 249 -16.01 -30.95 16.75
N ALA A 250 -15.71 -30.19 17.80
CA ALA A 250 -16.28 -28.86 17.89
C ALA A 250 -15.81 -28.10 16.66
N SER A 251 -16.72 -27.88 15.71
CA SER A 251 -16.53 -26.91 14.64
C SER A 251 -16.08 -25.62 15.32
N ARG A 252 -14.91 -25.12 14.94
CA ARG A 252 -14.47 -23.80 15.37
C ARG A 252 -15.48 -22.84 14.76
N ASP A 253 -16.38 -22.30 15.58
CA ASP A 253 -17.09 -21.08 15.25
C ASP A 253 -15.99 -20.04 15.00
N LEU A 254 -15.66 -19.81 13.74
CA LEU A 254 -15.06 -18.54 13.34
C LEU A 254 -16.17 -17.53 13.63
N PRO A 255 -15.97 -16.58 14.56
CA PRO A 255 -16.96 -15.54 14.74
C PRO A 255 -17.10 -14.83 13.38
N GLU A 256 -18.29 -14.91 12.77
CA GLU A 256 -18.72 -14.02 11.68
C GLU A 256 -18.98 -12.61 12.23
N GLY A 257 -17.95 -12.05 12.86
CA GLY A 257 -17.84 -10.67 13.30
C GLY A 257 -16.45 -10.17 12.96
N PRO A 258 -16.25 -8.85 12.80
CA PRO A 258 -14.93 -8.31 12.46
C PRO A 258 -13.91 -8.80 13.49
N SER A 259 -12.93 -9.57 13.02
CA SER A 259 -11.86 -10.05 13.89
C SER A 259 -11.01 -8.85 14.29
N ILE A 260 -11.14 -8.39 15.53
CA ILE A 260 -10.28 -7.35 16.09
C ILE A 260 -8.84 -7.88 16.07
N GLY A 261 -8.01 -7.30 15.22
CA GLY A 261 -6.59 -7.59 15.12
C GLY A 261 -5.78 -6.59 15.94
N PHE A 262 -4.83 -7.06 16.74
CA PHE A 262 -3.87 -6.18 17.40
C PHE A 262 -2.57 -6.14 16.62
N ALA A 263 -2.09 -4.94 16.33
CA ALA A 263 -0.84 -4.69 15.62
C ALA A 263 0.03 -3.69 16.38
N GLU A 264 1.33 -3.71 16.09
CA GLU A 264 2.27 -2.72 16.61
C GLU A 264 2.86 -1.90 15.46
N ASP A 265 3.03 -0.60 15.70
CA ASP A 265 3.65 0.35 14.76
C ASP A 265 4.70 1.20 15.50
N ILE A 266 5.67 1.73 14.77
CA ILE A 266 6.82 2.45 15.34
C ILE A 266 6.99 3.81 14.66
N ILE A 267 6.98 4.86 15.48
CA ILE A 267 7.29 6.22 15.06
C ILE A 267 8.62 6.63 15.67
N VAL A 268 9.56 7.07 14.84
CA VAL A 268 10.88 7.51 15.26
C VAL A 268 11.01 9.01 15.01
N PHE A 269 11.30 9.77 16.06
CA PHE A 269 11.46 11.21 15.99
C PHE A 269 12.84 11.52 15.42
N SER A 270 12.88 12.12 14.23
CA SER A 270 14.14 12.49 13.54
C SER A 270 14.64 13.90 13.92
N HIS A 271 13.73 14.74 14.39
CA HIS A 271 13.96 16.10 14.86
C HIS A 271 12.96 16.40 15.99
N ASP A 272 13.08 17.56 16.64
CA ASP A 272 12.14 17.98 17.67
C ASP A 272 10.79 18.34 17.01
N GLU A 273 9.74 17.61 17.37
CA GLU A 273 8.42 17.68 16.71
C GLU A 273 7.27 17.52 17.72
N GLU A 274 6.13 18.15 17.45
CA GLU A 274 4.91 17.96 18.23
C GLU A 274 4.36 16.53 18.09
N ILE A 275 3.91 15.94 19.20
CA ILE A 275 3.48 14.53 19.26
C ILE A 275 2.31 14.26 18.29
N PHE A 276 1.37 15.19 18.19
CA PHE A 276 0.20 15.02 17.33
C PHE A 276 0.55 15.14 15.83
N GLU A 277 1.49 16.01 15.48
CA GLU A 277 1.97 16.13 14.10
C GLU A 277 2.69 14.85 13.67
N ALA A 278 3.52 14.27 14.55
CA ALA A 278 4.16 12.98 14.28
C ALA A 278 3.15 11.81 14.12
N PHE A 279 2.03 11.82 14.85
CA PHE A 279 0.95 10.85 14.63
C PHE A 279 0.25 11.05 13.29
N LYS A 280 -0.03 12.30 12.92
CA LYS A 280 -0.66 12.65 11.63
C LYS A 280 0.24 12.26 10.46
N ASP A 281 1.54 12.52 10.55
CA ASP A 281 2.53 12.14 9.53
C ASP A 281 2.66 10.62 9.39
N ALA A 282 2.41 9.88 10.47
CA ALA A 282 2.32 8.42 10.47
C ALA A 282 0.92 7.88 10.06
N GLY A 283 0.00 8.75 9.62
CA GLY A 283 -1.32 8.36 9.12
C GLY A 283 -2.42 8.25 10.19
N TYR A 284 -2.18 8.73 11.41
CA TYR A 284 -3.16 8.76 12.51
C TYR A 284 -3.61 10.19 12.81
N ASP A 285 -4.70 10.63 12.16
CA ASP A 285 -5.28 11.97 12.31
C ASP A 285 -6.60 12.01 13.12
N GLY A 286 -6.99 10.83 13.62
CA GLY A 286 -8.23 10.59 14.34
C GLY A 286 -8.35 11.27 15.71
N ALA A 287 -9.54 11.14 16.31
CA ALA A 287 -9.82 11.67 17.65
C ALA A 287 -9.04 10.92 18.75
N ASP A 288 -8.74 9.65 18.52
CA ASP A 288 -7.88 8.79 19.31
C ASP A 288 -6.42 9.29 19.32
N ALA A 289 -5.85 9.62 18.16
CA ALA A 289 -4.50 10.18 18.06
C ALA A 289 -4.37 11.53 18.80
N ARG A 290 -5.36 12.42 18.66
CA ARG A 290 -5.43 13.67 19.45
C ARG A 290 -5.51 13.40 20.95
N GLY A 291 -6.36 12.46 21.36
CA GLY A 291 -6.55 12.09 22.76
C GLY A 291 -5.27 11.52 23.38
N MET A 292 -4.61 10.61 22.67
CA MET A 292 -3.35 10.00 23.09
C MET A 292 -2.23 11.05 23.16
N ALA A 293 -2.09 11.92 22.16
CA ALA A 293 -1.09 12.99 22.18
C ALA A 293 -1.28 13.95 23.37
N LEU A 294 -2.53 14.31 23.69
CA LEU A 294 -2.85 15.12 24.87
C LEU A 294 -2.54 14.38 26.18
N ALA A 295 -2.78 13.07 26.25
CA ALA A 295 -2.47 12.26 27.42
C ALA A 295 -0.95 12.16 27.65
N ILE A 296 -0.18 11.89 26.58
CA ILE A 296 1.28 11.89 26.60
C ILE A 296 1.79 13.26 27.04
N GLY A 297 1.27 14.34 26.44
CA GLY A 297 1.74 15.69 26.73
C GLY A 297 1.46 16.13 28.17
N LYS A 298 0.34 15.69 28.76
CA LYS A 298 0.05 15.91 30.19
C LYS A 298 0.98 15.12 31.10
N LEU A 299 1.31 13.88 30.74
CA LEU A 299 2.12 12.99 31.58
C LEU A 299 3.60 13.38 31.55
N LEU A 300 4.15 13.64 30.36
CA LEU A 300 5.53 14.06 30.17
C LEU A 300 5.75 15.57 30.38
N ASN A 301 4.68 16.34 30.56
CA ASN A 301 4.71 17.81 30.64
C ASN A 301 5.42 18.46 29.44
N ALA A 302 5.25 17.88 28.24
CA ALA A 302 5.86 18.31 27.00
C ALA A 302 4.95 18.00 25.82
N GLN A 303 4.65 18.99 24.97
CA GLN A 303 3.82 18.79 23.76
C GLN A 303 4.65 18.32 22.55
N ALA A 304 5.97 18.48 22.62
CA ALA A 304 6.91 18.05 21.62
C ALA A 304 7.94 17.08 22.23
N LEU A 305 8.33 16.08 21.45
CA LEU A 305 9.38 15.13 21.80
C LEU A 305 10.65 15.45 21.03
N LYS A 306 11.79 15.04 21.58
CA LYS A 306 13.10 15.34 21.01
C LYS A 306 13.46 14.35 19.91
N ALA A 307 14.37 14.77 19.05
CA ALA A 307 15.05 13.87 18.12
C ALA A 307 15.64 12.65 18.85
N GLY A 308 15.40 11.46 18.32
CA GLY A 308 15.85 10.17 18.86
C GLY A 308 14.86 9.46 19.79
N THR A 309 13.74 10.08 20.13
CA THR A 309 12.64 9.41 20.84
C THR A 309 11.91 8.43 19.91
N ILE A 310 11.54 7.27 20.44
CA ILE A 310 10.81 6.22 19.71
C ILE A 310 9.46 6.01 20.38
N LEU A 311 8.38 6.06 19.61
CA LEU A 311 7.04 5.68 20.04
C LEU A 311 6.68 4.32 19.44
N CYS A 312 6.28 3.38 20.28
CA CYS A 312 5.72 2.10 19.87
C CYS A 312 4.21 2.12 20.13
N LEU A 313 3.43 2.16 19.06
CA LEU A 313 1.97 2.19 19.10
C LEU A 313 1.43 0.77 19.18
N GLY A 314 0.46 0.53 20.06
CA GLY A 314 -0.43 -0.62 20.01
C GLY A 314 -1.74 -0.19 19.37
N ILE A 315 -2.10 -0.86 18.28
CA ILE A 315 -3.23 -0.52 17.43
C ILE A 315 -4.23 -1.65 17.48
N GLU A 316 -5.49 -1.29 17.66
CA GLU A 316 -6.63 -2.14 17.47
C GLU A 316 -7.16 -1.91 16.04
N ALA A 317 -7.18 -2.97 15.24
CA ALA A 317 -7.64 -2.95 13.86
C ALA A 317 -8.95 -3.74 13.74
N GLU A 318 -10.04 -3.03 13.43
CA GLU A 318 -11.34 -3.61 13.14
C GLU A 318 -11.67 -3.31 11.67
N GLY A 319 -11.46 -4.30 10.79
CA GLY A 319 -11.51 -4.10 9.34
C GLY A 319 -10.41 -3.14 8.85
N GLU A 320 -10.81 -2.01 8.25
CA GLU A 320 -9.90 -0.95 7.80
C GLU A 320 -9.72 0.18 8.83
N THR A 321 -10.51 0.19 9.90
CA THR A 321 -10.39 1.19 10.97
C THR A 321 -9.27 0.81 11.92
N ARG A 322 -8.37 1.77 12.17
CA ARG A 322 -7.24 1.61 13.09
C ARG A 322 -7.40 2.59 14.23
N ARG A 323 -7.40 2.08 15.46
CA ARG A 323 -7.49 2.87 16.67
C ARG A 323 -6.24 2.70 17.50
N ILE A 324 -5.63 3.81 17.92
CA ILE A 324 -4.53 3.78 18.87
C ILE A 324 -5.08 3.46 20.26
N VAL A 325 -4.73 2.28 20.78
CA VAL A 325 -5.14 1.82 22.11
C VAL A 325 -3.99 1.85 23.12
N ARG A 326 -2.74 1.92 22.65
CA ARG A 326 -1.55 1.98 23.52
C ARG A 326 -0.42 2.76 22.85
N THR A 327 0.39 3.43 23.64
CA THR A 327 1.65 4.04 23.19
C THR A 327 2.72 3.86 24.26
N SER A 328 3.83 3.23 23.91
CA SER A 328 5.03 3.12 24.73
C SER A 328 6.11 4.07 24.19
N ILE A 329 6.79 4.78 25.08
CA ILE A 329 7.78 5.80 24.73
C ILE A 329 9.16 5.32 25.19
N TYR A 330 10.13 5.36 24.28
CA TYR A 330 11.50 4.97 24.53
C TYR A 330 12.47 6.11 24.19
N GLU A 331 13.47 6.30 25.03
CA GLU A 331 14.66 7.09 24.72
C GLU A 331 15.84 6.10 24.56
N GLY A 332 16.18 5.79 23.31
CA GLY A 332 17.08 4.69 23.00
C GLY A 332 16.51 3.34 23.48
N LYS A 333 17.17 2.71 24.45
CA LYS A 333 16.74 1.42 25.05
C LYS A 333 15.96 1.57 26.35
N GLN A 334 15.81 2.78 26.86
CA GLN A 334 15.13 3.02 28.13
C GLN A 334 13.65 3.29 27.89
N HIS A 335 12.81 2.42 28.43
CA HIS A 335 11.38 2.68 28.56
C HIS A 335 11.16 3.88 29.47
N VAL A 336 10.41 4.87 28.98
CA VAL A 336 10.07 6.08 29.73
C VAL A 336 8.68 5.93 30.34
N VAL A 337 7.68 5.64 29.50
CA VAL A 337 6.30 5.47 29.93
C VAL A 337 5.49 4.71 28.89
N THR A 338 4.49 3.95 29.34
CA THR A 338 3.41 3.45 28.49
C THR A 338 2.09 4.04 28.93
N ILE A 339 1.28 4.48 27.96
CA ILE A 339 -0.10 4.90 28.15
C ILE A 339 -0.98 3.94 27.37
N ALA A 340 -2.05 3.45 27.98
CA ALA A 340 -3.03 2.57 27.35
C ALA A 340 -4.45 3.07 27.61
N LEU A 341 -5.37 2.63 26.77
CA LEU A 341 -6.79 2.82 26.97
C LEU A 341 -7.33 1.74 27.92
N ASP A 342 -8.11 2.13 28.92
CA ASP A 342 -8.85 1.19 29.77
C ASP A 342 -10.24 0.85 29.19
N ASP A 343 -10.94 -0.09 29.84
CA ASP A 343 -12.30 -0.51 29.44
C ASP A 343 -13.36 0.61 29.49
N ARG A 344 -13.00 1.80 29.97
CA ARG A 344 -13.86 3.00 30.06
C ARG A 344 -13.44 4.09 29.09
N ASP A 345 -12.62 3.75 28.09
CA ASP A 345 -12.05 4.67 27.11
C ASP A 345 -11.20 5.80 27.74
N GLN A 346 -10.56 5.56 28.88
CA GLN A 346 -9.68 6.52 29.55
C GLN A 346 -8.21 6.19 29.31
N TYR A 347 -7.40 7.20 29.01
CA TYR A 347 -5.95 7.06 28.89
C TYR A 347 -5.32 6.97 30.28
N VAL A 348 -4.76 5.81 30.60
CA VAL A 348 -4.14 5.50 31.89
C VAL A 348 -2.69 5.05 31.70
N PRO A 349 -1.79 5.34 32.66
CA PRO A 349 -0.46 4.75 32.66
C PRO A 349 -0.55 3.23 32.76
N ALA A 350 0.23 2.53 31.95
CA ALA A 350 0.31 1.07 31.93
C ALA A 350 1.76 0.60 32.06
N ASN A 351 1.94 -0.68 32.35
CA ASN A 351 3.26 -1.30 32.38
C ASN A 351 3.84 -1.43 30.97
N GLU A 352 5.16 -1.48 30.90
CA GLU A 352 5.87 -1.78 29.65
C GLU A 352 5.38 -3.13 29.08
N PRO A 353 4.98 -3.19 27.81
CA PRO A 353 4.54 -4.43 27.19
C PRO A 353 5.71 -5.35 26.86
N GLU A 354 5.47 -6.66 26.81
CA GLU A 354 6.45 -7.62 26.29
C GLU A 354 6.56 -7.48 24.77
N HIS A 355 7.75 -7.10 24.28
CA HIS A 355 7.99 -6.89 22.86
C HIS A 355 8.42 -8.18 22.15
N GLY A 356 7.98 -8.34 20.90
CA GLY A 356 8.49 -9.39 20.01
C GLY A 356 9.96 -9.17 19.62
N PRO A 357 10.66 -10.21 19.11
CA PRO A 357 12.06 -10.11 18.70
C PRO A 357 12.31 -9.08 17.59
N GLU A 358 11.31 -8.78 16.75
CA GLU A 358 11.38 -7.78 15.68
C GLU A 358 11.42 -6.35 16.21
N LEU A 359 10.65 -6.04 17.26
CA LEU A 359 10.60 -4.72 17.88
C LEU A 359 11.86 -4.43 18.71
N LEU A 360 12.40 -5.46 19.38
CA LEU A 360 13.72 -5.38 20.03
C LEU A 360 14.85 -5.08 19.03
N ALA A 361 14.80 -5.68 17.83
CA ALA A 361 15.74 -5.39 16.76
C ALA A 361 15.58 -3.95 16.19
N ALA A 362 14.34 -3.45 16.11
CA ALA A 362 14.05 -2.08 15.69
C ALA A 362 14.56 -1.05 16.73
N LEU A 363 14.46 -1.35 18.03
CA LEU A 363 15.01 -0.54 19.13
C LEU A 363 16.54 -0.62 19.22
N ASP A 364 17.15 -1.72 18.77
CA ASP A 364 18.61 -1.89 18.67
C ASP A 364 19.23 -1.11 17.52
N THR A 365 18.42 -0.72 16.53
CA THR A 365 18.87 0.11 15.43
C THR A 365 18.99 1.54 15.96
N GLU A 366 20.21 1.99 16.29
CA GLU A 366 20.44 3.41 16.54
C GLU A 366 19.75 4.21 15.43
N PRO A 367 19.00 5.28 15.75
CA PRO A 367 18.38 6.10 14.73
C PRO A 367 19.50 6.49 13.78
N GLN A 368 19.45 5.99 12.53
CA GLN A 368 20.39 6.39 11.51
C GLN A 368 20.28 7.89 11.47
N GLN A 369 21.31 8.58 11.97
CA GLN A 369 21.42 10.02 11.85
C GLN A 369 21.10 10.34 10.40
N ALA A 370 20.10 11.20 10.17
CA ALA A 370 19.71 11.60 8.83
C ALA A 370 21.02 11.86 8.07
N PRO A 371 21.31 11.12 6.98
CA PRO A 371 22.62 11.15 6.39
C PRO A 371 22.98 12.60 6.12
N VAL A 372 24.13 13.04 6.66
CA VAL A 372 24.63 14.38 6.39
C VAL A 372 24.65 14.51 4.87
N ARG A 373 24.17 15.62 4.30
CA ARG A 373 24.06 15.80 2.83
C ARG A 373 25.34 15.41 2.05
N ALA A 374 26.50 15.47 2.69
CA ALA A 374 27.78 15.02 2.15
C ALA A 374 27.81 13.51 1.79
N ASP A 375 27.06 12.67 2.50
CA ASP A 375 27.05 11.21 2.39
C ASP A 375 25.95 10.70 1.46
N LEU A 376 24.99 11.55 1.08
CA LEU A 376 23.93 11.17 0.13
C LEU A 376 24.50 10.91 -1.27
N PRO A 377 24.02 9.85 -1.96
CA PRO A 377 24.46 9.53 -3.30
C PRO A 377 24.05 10.62 -4.31
N ARG A 378 24.62 10.54 -5.52
CA ARG A 378 24.16 11.39 -6.62
C ARG A 378 22.74 11.00 -7.00
N ALA A 379 21.98 11.93 -7.58
CA ALA A 379 20.60 11.69 -7.99
C ALA A 379 20.49 10.49 -8.94
N TYR A 380 21.44 10.33 -9.87
CA TYR A 380 21.50 9.14 -10.72
C TYR A 380 21.57 7.82 -9.92
N ASP A 381 22.54 7.73 -9.02
CA ASP A 381 22.81 6.54 -8.22
C ASP A 381 21.64 6.23 -7.28
N GLY A 382 21.08 7.25 -6.64
CA GLY A 382 19.95 7.10 -5.73
C GLY A 382 18.67 6.63 -6.44
N ILE A 383 18.39 7.12 -7.67
CA ILE A 383 17.27 6.62 -8.47
C ILE A 383 17.47 5.15 -8.83
N TYR A 384 18.66 4.73 -9.27
CA TYR A 384 18.94 3.32 -9.58
C TYR A 384 18.81 2.42 -8.36
N ASN A 385 19.39 2.84 -7.23
CA ASN A 385 19.33 2.09 -5.98
C ASN A 385 17.90 1.92 -5.49
N ALA A 386 17.09 2.99 -5.50
CA ALA A 386 15.69 2.95 -5.13
C ALA A 386 14.86 2.10 -6.11
N ALA A 387 14.98 2.37 -7.41
CA ALA A 387 14.22 1.64 -8.43
C ALA A 387 14.47 0.13 -8.32
N TYR A 388 15.73 -0.30 -8.15
CA TYR A 388 16.05 -1.71 -7.99
C TYR A 388 15.64 -2.29 -6.64
N SER A 389 15.71 -1.54 -5.53
CA SER A 389 15.24 -2.03 -4.23
C SER A 389 13.73 -2.27 -4.22
N TYR A 390 12.97 -1.48 -4.97
CA TYR A 390 11.52 -1.66 -5.13
C TYR A 390 11.12 -2.57 -6.30
N GLY A 391 12.11 -3.16 -7.00
CA GLY A 391 11.88 -4.23 -7.96
C GLY A 391 11.66 -3.79 -9.41
N LEU A 392 11.99 -2.55 -9.80
CA LEU A 392 11.93 -2.12 -11.20
C LEU A 392 13.01 -2.82 -12.05
N THR A 393 12.70 -3.05 -13.33
CA THR A 393 13.65 -3.59 -14.30
C THR A 393 14.63 -2.53 -14.80
N SER A 394 15.77 -2.96 -15.37
CA SER A 394 16.75 -2.04 -15.96
C SER A 394 16.14 -1.17 -17.07
N GLN A 395 15.27 -1.75 -17.90
CA GLN A 395 14.59 -1.03 -18.97
C GLN A 395 13.64 0.05 -18.44
N MET A 396 12.87 -0.26 -17.40
CA MET A 396 12.01 0.72 -16.73
C MET A 396 12.82 1.84 -16.07
N THR A 397 13.90 1.50 -15.37
CA THR A 397 14.76 2.50 -14.73
C THR A 397 15.43 3.41 -15.77
N GLN A 398 15.87 2.87 -16.91
CA GLN A 398 16.38 3.69 -18.01
C GLN A 398 15.29 4.62 -18.55
N LYS A 399 14.08 4.13 -18.78
CA LYS A 399 12.93 4.95 -19.21
C LYS A 399 12.64 6.07 -18.22
N LEU A 400 12.67 5.76 -16.93
CA LEU A 400 12.50 6.72 -15.84
C LEU A 400 13.57 7.82 -15.87
N ILE A 401 14.84 7.45 -16.01
CA ILE A 401 15.95 8.41 -16.16
C ILE A 401 15.73 9.33 -17.36
N ARG A 402 15.26 8.80 -18.49
CA ARG A 402 14.96 9.63 -19.68
C ARG A 402 13.83 10.63 -19.44
N LEU A 403 12.75 10.20 -18.78
CA LEU A 403 11.63 11.08 -18.45
C LEU A 403 12.03 12.23 -17.53
N LEU A 404 12.94 11.96 -16.59
CA LEU A 404 13.39 12.95 -15.61
C LEU A 404 14.57 13.82 -16.09
N ALA A 405 15.19 13.47 -17.21
CA ALA A 405 16.44 14.09 -17.70
C ALA A 405 16.33 15.58 -18.02
N ALA A 406 15.14 16.08 -18.35
CA ALA A 406 14.93 17.49 -18.66
C ALA A 406 15.00 18.38 -17.41
N ASP A 407 14.58 17.86 -16.25
CA ASP A 407 14.36 18.65 -15.04
C ASP A 407 15.33 18.33 -13.89
N VAL A 408 15.89 17.11 -13.88
CA VAL A 408 16.77 16.60 -12.82
C VAL A 408 18.23 16.66 -13.24
N ASP A 409 19.07 17.29 -12.41
CA ASP A 409 20.52 17.21 -12.55
C ASP A 409 21.02 15.90 -11.90
N PHE A 410 21.23 14.88 -12.72
CA PHE A 410 21.68 13.56 -12.28
C PHE A 410 23.07 13.54 -11.61
N GLN A 411 23.89 14.56 -11.83
CA GLN A 411 25.20 14.67 -11.19
C GLN A 411 25.14 15.37 -9.83
N SER A 412 24.03 16.06 -9.54
CA SER A 412 23.79 16.68 -8.24
C SER A 412 23.57 15.64 -7.14
N ARG A 413 23.87 16.00 -5.89
CA ARG A 413 23.58 15.14 -4.73
C ARG A 413 22.13 15.27 -4.33
N LEU A 414 21.56 14.15 -3.90
CA LEU A 414 20.22 14.12 -3.33
C LEU A 414 20.11 14.96 -2.05
N THR A 415 18.87 15.33 -1.76
CA THR A 415 18.45 15.95 -0.51
C THR A 415 17.48 15.03 0.23
N THR A 416 17.29 15.26 1.54
CA THR A 416 16.39 14.45 2.39
C THR A 416 14.91 14.56 2.01
N THR A 417 14.56 15.58 1.21
CA THR A 417 13.20 15.82 0.71
C THR A 417 12.95 15.20 -0.67
N ASP A 418 13.96 14.62 -1.31
CA ASP A 418 13.81 14.10 -2.67
C ASP A 418 12.99 12.81 -2.68
N LYS A 419 11.89 12.81 -3.43
CA LYS A 419 10.92 11.71 -3.52
C LYS A 419 10.67 11.31 -4.96
N LEU A 420 10.40 10.03 -5.16
CA LEU A 420 10.09 9.45 -6.45
C LEU A 420 8.91 8.48 -6.30
N GLU A 421 7.85 8.70 -7.07
CA GLU A 421 6.68 7.83 -7.12
C GLU A 421 6.58 7.22 -8.51
N VAL A 422 6.30 5.91 -8.58
CA VAL A 422 6.15 5.18 -9.83
C VAL A 422 4.96 4.24 -9.74
N PHE A 423 4.08 4.29 -10.73
CA PHE A 423 2.96 3.37 -10.89
C PHE A 423 3.15 2.55 -12.16
N PHE A 424 3.14 1.22 -12.04
CA PHE A 424 3.40 0.32 -13.16
C PHE A 424 2.54 -0.94 -13.13
N SER A 425 2.39 -1.58 -14.29
CA SER A 425 1.53 -2.75 -14.50
C SER A 425 2.27 -4.08 -14.46
N GLN A 426 1.50 -5.18 -14.38
CA GLN A 426 1.93 -6.57 -14.56
C GLN A 426 3.19 -6.95 -13.76
N PRO A 427 3.22 -6.67 -12.45
CA PRO A 427 4.32 -7.14 -11.64
C PRO A 427 4.27 -8.68 -11.51
N ASN A 428 5.41 -9.29 -11.22
CA ASN A 428 5.55 -10.70 -10.86
C ASN A 428 4.83 -11.02 -9.53
N GLU A 429 4.79 -12.28 -9.12
CA GLU A 429 4.14 -12.69 -7.86
C GLU A 429 4.76 -12.01 -6.62
N ASP A 430 6.09 -11.83 -6.63
CA ASP A 430 6.87 -11.07 -5.63
C ASP A 430 6.67 -9.54 -5.73
N GLY A 431 5.86 -9.12 -6.70
CA GLY A 431 5.50 -7.78 -7.09
C GLY A 431 6.64 -6.92 -7.68
N SER A 432 7.77 -7.53 -8.05
CA SER A 432 8.78 -6.90 -8.90
C SER A 432 8.25 -6.69 -10.32
N ALA A 433 8.79 -5.75 -11.07
CA ALA A 433 8.41 -5.55 -12.46
C ALA A 433 8.83 -6.74 -13.33
N SER A 434 7.94 -7.16 -14.22
CA SER A 434 8.22 -8.15 -15.27
C SER A 434 8.76 -7.45 -16.53
N ASP A 435 9.21 -8.23 -17.52
CA ASP A 435 9.63 -7.69 -18.82
C ASP A 435 8.46 -7.03 -19.60
N ASN A 436 7.22 -7.37 -19.24
CA ASN A 436 6.00 -6.80 -19.82
C ASN A 436 5.45 -5.62 -18.99
N SER A 437 6.08 -5.28 -17.87
CA SER A 437 5.64 -4.16 -17.03
C SER A 437 5.82 -2.83 -17.74
N GLU A 438 4.78 -2.00 -17.72
CA GLU A 438 4.83 -0.64 -18.25
C GLU A 438 4.59 0.40 -17.17
N ILE A 439 5.37 1.48 -17.22
CA ILE A 439 5.21 2.65 -16.35
C ILE A 439 4.00 3.47 -16.84
N LEU A 440 3.00 3.65 -15.98
CA LEU A 440 1.79 4.43 -16.24
C LEU A 440 1.89 5.84 -15.68
N TYR A 441 2.53 5.99 -14.52
CA TYR A 441 2.71 7.27 -13.88
C TYR A 441 4.07 7.36 -13.20
N VAL A 442 4.65 8.55 -13.26
CA VAL A 442 5.87 8.93 -12.56
C VAL A 442 5.64 10.29 -11.91
N SER A 443 5.91 10.41 -10.63
CA SER A 443 6.09 11.71 -9.97
C SER A 443 7.47 11.81 -9.35
N ALA A 444 8.11 12.94 -9.51
CA ALA A 444 9.42 13.21 -8.97
C ALA A 444 9.45 14.59 -8.31
N SER A 445 9.91 14.60 -7.07
CA SER A 445 10.13 15.81 -6.27
C SER A 445 11.62 15.92 -6.00
N PHE A 446 12.28 16.93 -6.55
CA PHE A 446 13.69 17.24 -6.31
C PHE A 446 13.81 18.69 -5.84
N GLY A 447 14.04 18.89 -4.55
CA GLY A 447 13.92 20.21 -3.90
C GLY A 447 12.55 20.86 -4.16
N GLU A 448 12.53 22.08 -4.70
CA GLU A 448 11.29 22.80 -5.04
C GLU A 448 10.63 22.36 -6.36
N LYS A 449 11.31 21.51 -7.15
CA LYS A 449 10.79 21.05 -8.44
C LYS A 449 9.94 19.80 -8.25
N HIS A 450 8.65 19.92 -8.53
CA HIS A 450 7.72 18.79 -8.61
C HIS A 450 7.27 18.58 -10.05
N ARG A 451 7.38 17.34 -10.56
CA ARG A 451 6.93 16.96 -11.89
C ARG A 451 6.21 15.63 -11.84
N ALA A 452 5.06 15.56 -12.51
CA ALA A 452 4.31 14.33 -12.70
C ALA A 452 4.08 14.09 -14.20
N TYR A 453 4.19 12.84 -14.62
CA TYR A 453 4.02 12.41 -15.99
C TYR A 453 3.13 11.18 -16.06
N TYR A 454 2.22 11.17 -17.02
CA TYR A 454 1.23 10.13 -17.27
C TYR A 454 1.47 9.53 -18.65
N ARG A 455 1.48 8.20 -18.73
CA ARG A 455 1.56 7.46 -19.99
C ARG A 455 0.28 7.69 -20.80
N PHE A 456 0.41 7.99 -22.08
CA PHE A 456 -0.71 8.10 -22.98
C PHE A 456 -0.39 7.53 -24.37
N GLU A 457 -1.31 6.75 -24.91
CA GLU A 457 -1.24 6.25 -26.27
C GLU A 457 -1.99 7.20 -27.21
N LEU A 458 -1.27 7.74 -28.18
CA LEU A 458 -1.80 8.62 -29.20
C LEU A 458 -2.61 7.84 -30.25
N PRO A 459 -3.53 8.50 -30.99
CA PRO A 459 -4.32 7.85 -32.04
C PRO A 459 -3.49 7.18 -33.17
N ASP A 460 -2.22 7.56 -33.32
CA ASP A 460 -1.28 6.96 -34.26
C ASP A 460 -0.61 5.68 -33.73
N GLY A 461 -0.97 5.24 -32.52
CA GLY A 461 -0.42 4.08 -31.81
C GLY A 461 0.93 4.36 -31.14
N SER A 462 1.43 5.59 -31.17
CA SER A 462 2.65 5.95 -30.45
C SER A 462 2.36 6.23 -28.97
N VAL A 463 3.23 5.79 -28.08
CA VAL A 463 3.11 6.03 -26.63
C VAL A 463 4.08 7.13 -26.23
N ASP A 464 3.60 8.12 -25.51
CA ASP A 464 4.42 9.17 -24.92
C ASP A 464 3.94 9.50 -23.50
N TYR A 465 4.71 10.33 -22.81
CA TYR A 465 4.40 10.76 -21.45
C TYR A 465 4.08 12.24 -21.45
N PHE A 466 3.00 12.61 -20.78
CA PHE A 466 2.52 13.99 -20.72
C PHE A 466 2.36 14.42 -19.26
N ASP A 467 2.57 15.69 -19.00
CA ASP A 467 2.27 16.26 -17.69
C ASP A 467 0.76 16.45 -17.49
N ARG A 468 0.37 16.96 -16.32
CA ARG A 468 -1.03 17.18 -15.95
C ARG A 468 -1.80 18.05 -16.94
N GLU A 469 -1.12 18.95 -17.65
CA GLU A 469 -1.70 19.85 -18.64
C GLU A 469 -1.66 19.28 -20.08
N GLY A 470 -1.18 18.06 -20.28
CA GLY A 470 -1.09 17.42 -21.59
C GLY A 470 0.13 17.87 -22.41
N ARG A 471 1.18 18.39 -21.78
CA ARG A 471 2.46 18.75 -22.44
C ARG A 471 3.43 17.58 -22.34
N SER A 472 4.08 17.22 -23.45
CA SER A 472 4.98 16.07 -23.49
C SER A 472 6.18 16.24 -22.54
N ALA A 473 6.60 15.16 -21.89
CA ALA A 473 7.77 15.11 -21.02
C ALA A 473 9.08 15.40 -21.78
N ARG A 474 9.09 15.16 -23.09
CA ARG A 474 10.28 15.31 -23.93
C ARG A 474 10.39 16.75 -24.44
N PRO A 475 11.49 17.47 -24.20
CA PRO A 475 11.64 18.84 -24.67
C PRO A 475 11.62 18.93 -26.20
N PHE A 476 11.10 20.02 -26.77
CA PHE A 476 11.07 20.21 -28.22
C PHE A 476 12.45 20.13 -28.87
N LEU A 477 13.45 20.79 -28.25
CA LEU A 477 14.85 20.72 -28.67
C LEU A 477 15.78 20.56 -27.46
N LEU A 478 16.73 19.65 -27.56
CA LEU A 478 17.89 19.55 -26.67
C LEU A 478 18.80 20.76 -26.93
N ARG A 479 19.30 21.35 -25.85
CA ARG A 479 20.27 22.46 -25.94
C ARG A 479 21.70 21.98 -26.20
N VAL A 480 22.00 20.74 -25.81
CA VAL A 480 23.34 20.17 -25.83
C VAL A 480 23.37 18.95 -26.75
N PRO A 481 23.69 19.11 -28.04
CA PRO A 481 23.74 18.02 -29.00
C PRO A 481 25.03 17.17 -28.92
N VAL A 482 25.93 17.49 -27.98
CA VAL A 482 27.10 16.68 -27.63
C VAL A 482 27.14 16.56 -26.11
N PRO A 483 26.39 15.60 -25.53
CA PRO A 483 26.22 15.50 -24.08
C PRO A 483 27.54 15.39 -23.28
N ASN A 484 28.57 14.79 -23.88
CA ASN A 484 29.91 14.65 -23.30
C ASN A 484 30.88 15.80 -23.67
N GLY A 485 30.36 16.88 -24.25
CA GLY A 485 31.12 18.04 -24.70
C GLY A 485 31.25 19.12 -23.63
N ARG A 486 32.39 19.81 -23.60
CA ARG A 486 32.60 20.99 -22.75
C ARG A 486 32.22 22.26 -23.51
N PHE A 487 31.37 23.09 -22.93
CA PHE A 487 31.08 24.41 -23.47
C PHE A 487 32.35 25.27 -23.53
N THR A 488 32.65 25.87 -24.68
CA THR A 488 33.88 26.66 -24.88
C THR A 488 33.62 28.06 -25.40
N SER A 489 32.61 28.25 -26.25
CA SER A 489 32.26 29.56 -26.79
C SER A 489 30.76 29.74 -26.96
N GLY A 490 30.25 30.90 -26.54
CA GLY A 490 28.85 31.28 -26.71
C GLY A 490 28.57 32.05 -27.99
N PHE A 491 27.28 32.25 -28.28
CA PHE A 491 26.80 33.10 -29.37
C PHE A 491 27.12 34.58 -29.10
N GLY A 492 27.44 35.35 -30.13
CA GLY A 492 27.63 36.80 -30.02
C GLY A 492 28.93 37.33 -30.62
N MET A 493 29.15 38.65 -30.47
CA MET A 493 30.29 39.33 -31.09
C MET A 493 31.60 38.97 -30.39
N ARG A 494 32.58 38.43 -31.13
CA ARG A 494 33.90 38.09 -30.58
C ARG A 494 35.00 38.22 -31.63
N ARG A 495 36.26 38.30 -31.17
CA ARG A 495 37.43 38.24 -32.05
C ARG A 495 37.52 36.84 -32.68
N HIS A 496 37.48 36.75 -34.01
CA HIS A 496 37.52 35.49 -34.72
C HIS A 496 38.92 34.85 -34.59
N PRO A 497 39.04 33.60 -34.11
CA PRO A 497 40.34 33.02 -33.76
C PRO A 497 41.24 32.78 -34.98
N ILE A 498 40.65 32.57 -36.16
CA ILE A 498 41.41 32.32 -37.40
C ILE A 498 41.59 33.61 -38.23
N LEU A 499 40.63 34.54 -38.18
CA LEU A 499 40.59 35.69 -39.09
C LEU A 499 41.10 36.98 -38.41
N GLY A 500 41.21 36.99 -37.07
CA GLY A 500 41.85 38.07 -36.30
C GLY A 500 41.00 39.31 -36.02
N TYR A 501 39.87 39.51 -36.70
CA TYR A 501 38.95 40.65 -36.51
C TYR A 501 37.67 40.27 -35.74
N SER A 502 36.91 41.27 -35.25
CA SER A 502 35.65 41.06 -34.52
C SER A 502 34.55 40.60 -35.48
N ARG A 503 33.97 39.41 -35.23
CA ARG A 503 32.92 38.80 -36.05
C ARG A 503 31.85 38.19 -35.15
N LEU A 504 30.60 38.23 -35.62
CA LEU A 504 29.50 37.54 -34.94
C LEU A 504 29.75 36.04 -34.99
N HIS A 505 29.84 35.43 -33.82
CA HIS A 505 29.75 33.99 -33.66
C HIS A 505 28.27 33.59 -33.68
N THR A 506 27.88 32.89 -34.73
CA THR A 506 26.48 32.60 -35.08
C THR A 506 25.92 31.35 -34.41
N GLY A 507 26.66 30.76 -33.49
CA GLY A 507 26.31 29.54 -32.78
C GLY A 507 27.09 29.41 -31.48
N VAL A 508 27.21 28.19 -30.99
CA VAL A 508 27.95 27.83 -29.78
C VAL A 508 28.93 26.70 -30.06
N ASP A 509 30.05 26.70 -29.36
CA ASP A 509 31.13 25.74 -29.55
C ASP A 509 31.22 24.77 -28.38
N TRP A 510 31.06 23.48 -28.66
CA TRP A 510 31.22 22.37 -27.71
C TRP A 510 32.49 21.59 -28.04
N ALA A 511 33.51 21.69 -27.19
CA ALA A 511 34.74 20.94 -27.38
C ALA A 511 34.59 19.49 -26.90
N ALA A 512 34.95 18.55 -27.75
CA ALA A 512 34.97 17.13 -27.42
C ALA A 512 36.06 16.42 -28.26
N PRO A 513 36.55 15.23 -27.84
CA PRO A 513 37.47 14.44 -28.64
C PRO A 513 36.93 14.17 -30.05
N ARG A 514 37.83 14.08 -31.03
CA ARG A 514 37.46 13.69 -32.40
C ARG A 514 36.75 12.34 -32.37
N GLY A 515 35.64 12.21 -33.09
CA GLY A 515 34.85 10.98 -33.14
C GLY A 515 33.75 10.89 -32.08
N THR A 516 33.65 11.86 -31.16
CA THR A 516 32.53 11.90 -30.19
C THR A 516 31.19 11.99 -30.93
N PRO A 517 30.19 11.15 -30.62
CA PRO A 517 28.88 11.21 -31.27
C PRO A 517 28.19 12.57 -31.09
N ILE A 518 27.58 13.05 -32.17
CA ILE A 518 26.69 14.21 -32.20
C ILE A 518 25.28 13.70 -32.38
N ILE A 519 24.35 14.12 -31.51
CA ILE A 519 22.94 13.74 -31.57
C ILE A 519 22.08 14.87 -32.14
N SER A 520 20.97 14.51 -32.79
CA SER A 520 19.97 15.49 -33.21
C SER A 520 19.34 16.15 -31.99
N SER A 521 19.30 17.48 -31.97
CA SER A 521 18.62 18.24 -30.92
C SER A 521 17.11 17.99 -30.90
N GLY A 522 16.48 17.57 -31.99
CA GLY A 522 15.04 17.35 -32.04
C GLY A 522 14.61 16.45 -33.18
N ASP A 523 13.32 16.09 -33.19
CA ASP A 523 12.69 15.42 -34.32
C ASP A 523 12.69 16.35 -35.55
N GLY A 524 13.00 15.80 -36.72
CA GLY A 524 13.08 16.62 -37.92
C GLY A 524 13.40 15.86 -39.19
N VAL A 525 13.67 16.61 -40.25
CA VAL A 525 14.09 16.11 -41.55
C VAL A 525 15.43 16.72 -41.91
N VAL A 526 16.39 15.89 -42.30
CA VAL A 526 17.70 16.34 -42.77
C VAL A 526 17.49 17.15 -44.06
N GLU A 527 17.84 18.42 -44.02
CA GLU A 527 17.77 19.31 -45.18
C GLU A 527 19.03 19.18 -46.03
N SER A 528 20.20 19.14 -45.38
CA SER A 528 21.47 18.92 -46.05
C SER A 528 22.44 18.13 -45.17
N ALA A 529 23.28 17.32 -45.80
CA ALA A 529 24.33 16.54 -45.15
C ALA A 529 25.51 16.38 -46.10
N GLY A 530 26.61 17.10 -45.86
CA GLY A 530 27.75 17.10 -46.77
C GLY A 530 28.79 18.17 -46.46
N TRP A 531 29.65 18.47 -47.43
CA TRP A 531 30.66 19.52 -47.31
C TRP A 531 30.07 20.91 -47.58
N SER A 532 30.34 21.88 -46.70
CA SER A 532 29.82 23.24 -46.75
C SER A 532 30.87 24.27 -46.35
N SER A 533 31.74 24.64 -47.29
CA SER A 533 32.70 25.76 -47.15
C SER A 533 33.40 25.80 -45.77
N GLY A 534 33.34 26.94 -45.07
CA GLY A 534 33.93 27.15 -43.74
C GLY A 534 33.37 26.26 -42.64
N TYR A 535 32.16 25.71 -42.79
CA TYR A 535 31.57 24.75 -41.84
C TYR A 535 32.19 23.35 -41.95
N GLY A 536 32.91 23.04 -43.03
CA GLY A 536 33.45 21.70 -43.27
C GLY A 536 32.34 20.70 -43.53
N ARG A 537 32.38 19.52 -42.92
CA ARG A 537 31.24 18.58 -42.95
C ARG A 537 30.14 19.10 -42.03
N GLN A 538 28.98 19.32 -42.62
CA GLN A 538 27.82 19.93 -41.99
C GLN A 538 26.59 19.03 -42.16
N THR A 539 25.76 18.99 -41.13
CA THR A 539 24.38 18.49 -41.21
C THR A 539 23.45 19.62 -40.82
N VAL A 540 22.39 19.84 -41.60
CA VAL A 540 21.32 20.79 -41.28
C VAL A 540 20.03 20.01 -41.18
N ILE A 541 19.32 20.18 -40.06
CA ILE A 541 18.05 19.50 -39.78
C ILE A 541 16.97 20.56 -39.61
N ARG A 542 15.90 20.40 -40.38
CA ARG A 542 14.70 21.21 -40.26
C ARG A 542 13.71 20.52 -39.32
N HIS A 543 13.27 21.26 -38.32
CA HIS A 543 12.28 20.84 -37.32
C HIS A 543 10.92 21.48 -37.63
N ALA A 544 9.91 21.17 -36.81
CA ALA A 544 8.61 21.82 -36.90
C ALA A 544 8.71 23.33 -36.61
N ASN A 545 7.66 24.08 -36.96
CA ASN A 545 7.48 25.49 -36.58
C ASN A 545 8.61 26.45 -37.02
N GLY A 546 9.30 26.13 -38.12
CA GLY A 546 10.33 27.01 -38.69
C GLY A 546 11.66 27.00 -37.94
N TYR A 547 11.91 25.98 -37.10
CA TYR A 547 13.19 25.77 -36.42
C TYR A 547 14.15 24.94 -37.28
N GLU A 548 15.41 25.32 -37.30
CA GLU A 548 16.49 24.62 -38.02
C GLU A 548 17.73 24.55 -37.14
N THR A 549 18.40 23.40 -37.12
CA THR A 549 19.66 23.20 -36.41
C THR A 549 20.78 22.83 -37.36
N SER A 550 21.97 23.36 -37.10
CA SER A 550 23.16 23.19 -37.94
C SER A 550 24.31 22.66 -37.09
N TYR A 551 24.90 21.55 -37.55
CA TYR A 551 25.93 20.78 -36.84
C TYR A 551 27.19 20.74 -37.70
N ASN A 552 28.22 21.47 -37.28
CA ASN A 552 29.36 21.78 -38.15
C ASN A 552 30.67 21.13 -37.67
N HIS A 553 31.71 21.25 -38.51
CA HIS A 553 33.06 20.76 -38.27
C HIS A 553 33.16 19.25 -38.04
N GLN A 554 32.18 18.48 -38.50
CA GLN A 554 32.10 17.05 -38.22
C GLN A 554 33.28 16.28 -38.81
N SER A 555 33.82 15.31 -38.08
CA SER A 555 34.82 14.39 -38.63
C SER A 555 34.19 13.43 -39.63
N ALA A 556 32.95 13.00 -39.40
CA ALA A 556 32.15 12.17 -40.29
C ALA A 556 30.66 12.39 -40.02
N ILE A 557 29.83 12.21 -41.05
CA ILE A 557 28.36 12.18 -40.96
C ILE A 557 27.95 10.72 -40.75
N ALA A 558 26.97 10.45 -39.89
CA ALA A 558 26.54 9.09 -39.60
C ALA A 558 25.83 8.42 -40.80
N LYS A 559 25.84 7.09 -40.83
CA LYS A 559 25.21 6.33 -41.92
C LYS A 559 23.70 6.59 -41.94
N GLY A 560 23.13 6.79 -43.13
CA GLY A 560 21.69 7.03 -43.33
C GLY A 560 21.27 8.50 -43.14
N ILE A 561 22.19 9.37 -42.71
CA ILE A 561 21.95 10.81 -42.61
C ILE A 561 22.21 11.45 -43.97
N VAL A 562 21.15 11.57 -44.76
CA VAL A 562 21.13 12.13 -46.11
C VAL A 562 19.96 13.09 -46.27
N PRO A 563 20.00 14.04 -47.22
CA PRO A 563 18.87 14.94 -47.46
C PRO A 563 17.54 14.16 -47.63
N GLY A 564 16.50 14.60 -46.91
CA GLY A 564 15.18 13.97 -46.86
C GLY A 564 15.02 12.88 -45.80
N ALA A 565 16.09 12.43 -45.14
CA ALA A 565 15.98 11.45 -44.06
C ALA A 565 15.27 12.05 -42.85
N LYS A 566 14.29 11.30 -42.30
CA LYS A 566 13.68 11.64 -41.00
C LYS A 566 14.64 11.24 -39.89
N VAL A 567 14.80 12.12 -38.92
CA VAL A 567 15.65 11.89 -37.74
C VAL A 567 14.84 12.16 -36.48
N ARG A 568 15.13 11.39 -35.43
CA ARG A 568 14.53 11.59 -34.12
C ARG A 568 15.46 12.36 -33.20
N GLN A 569 14.91 13.08 -32.24
CA GLN A 569 15.67 13.69 -31.16
C GLN A 569 16.56 12.62 -30.51
N GLY A 570 17.82 12.95 -30.23
CA GLY A 570 18.74 11.99 -29.64
C GLY A 570 19.43 11.04 -30.61
N GLN A 571 18.92 10.90 -31.85
CA GLN A 571 19.56 10.05 -32.85
C GLN A 571 20.96 10.55 -33.19
N VAL A 572 21.94 9.65 -33.27
CA VAL A 572 23.31 9.99 -33.72
C VAL A 572 23.29 10.40 -35.19
N ILE A 573 23.72 11.64 -35.47
CA ILE A 573 23.71 12.24 -36.81
C ILE A 573 25.11 12.42 -37.41
N GLY A 574 26.14 12.42 -36.57
CA GLY A 574 27.52 12.61 -36.99
C GLY A 574 28.49 12.52 -35.83
N TYR A 575 29.74 12.91 -36.08
CA TYR A 575 30.81 12.79 -35.10
C TYR A 575 31.66 14.06 -35.06
N VAL A 576 32.05 14.49 -33.86
CA VAL A 576 32.87 15.69 -33.63
C VAL A 576 34.19 15.61 -34.40
N GLY A 577 34.63 16.74 -34.94
CA GLY A 577 35.88 16.85 -35.68
C GLY A 577 36.42 18.28 -35.70
N ALA A 578 37.22 18.55 -36.72
CA ALA A 578 37.84 19.85 -36.95
C ALA A 578 37.92 20.16 -38.47
N THR A 579 36.91 19.76 -39.25
CA THR A 579 36.88 20.06 -40.69
C THR A 579 36.44 21.50 -40.97
N GLY A 580 36.89 22.09 -42.08
CA GLY A 580 36.56 23.48 -42.41
C GLY A 580 37.42 24.47 -41.63
N GLN A 581 36.85 25.60 -41.21
CA GLN A 581 37.53 26.64 -40.43
C GLN A 581 37.42 26.37 -38.92
N ALA A 582 38.16 25.39 -38.43
CA ALA A 582 38.20 25.00 -37.02
C ALA A 582 39.64 25.01 -36.47
N THR A 583 39.85 25.51 -35.25
CA THR A 583 41.18 25.53 -34.59
C THR A 583 41.51 24.25 -33.82
N GLY A 584 40.50 23.45 -33.50
CA GLY A 584 40.62 22.20 -32.75
C GLY A 584 39.33 21.40 -32.81
N ASN A 585 39.29 20.23 -32.18
CA ASN A 585 38.11 19.37 -32.21
C ASN A 585 36.97 20.00 -31.38
N HIS A 586 35.89 20.37 -32.07
CA HIS A 586 34.66 20.89 -31.46
C HIS A 586 33.47 20.74 -32.41
N LEU A 587 32.27 20.75 -31.85
CA LEU A 587 31.05 20.99 -32.61
C LEU A 587 30.73 22.49 -32.55
N HIS A 588 30.63 23.13 -33.71
CA HIS A 588 29.96 24.42 -33.84
C HIS A 588 28.48 24.18 -34.13
N TYR A 589 27.62 24.51 -33.17
CA TYR A 589 26.17 24.29 -33.21
C TYR A 589 25.43 25.61 -33.40
N GLU A 590 24.61 25.71 -34.44
CA GLU A 590 23.77 26.89 -34.69
C GLU A 590 22.29 26.51 -34.60
N LEU A 591 21.47 27.44 -34.10
CA LEU A 591 20.02 27.36 -34.11
C LEU A 591 19.46 28.53 -34.93
N MET A 592 18.52 28.22 -35.80
CA MET A 592 17.84 29.15 -36.67
C MET A 592 16.33 29.07 -36.41
N VAL A 593 15.68 30.23 -36.31
CA VAL A 593 14.22 30.34 -36.15
C VAL A 593 13.72 31.27 -37.24
N ASN A 594 12.86 30.75 -38.12
CA ASN A 594 12.33 31.47 -39.27
C ASN A 594 13.43 32.16 -40.10
N GLY A 595 14.51 31.43 -40.38
CA GLY A 595 15.66 31.90 -41.15
C GLY A 595 16.64 32.83 -40.42
N ARG A 596 16.43 33.13 -39.13
CA ARG A 596 17.33 33.99 -38.33
C ARG A 596 18.11 33.17 -37.30
N LYS A 597 19.43 33.34 -37.29
CA LYS A 597 20.33 32.71 -36.32
C LYS A 597 20.15 33.34 -34.94
N VAL A 598 19.95 32.50 -33.93
CA VAL A 598 19.69 32.91 -32.54
C VAL A 598 20.63 32.20 -31.59
N ASP A 599 20.77 32.73 -30.37
CA ASP A 599 21.54 32.07 -29.31
C ASP A 599 20.79 30.81 -28.83
N PRO A 600 21.32 29.59 -29.10
CA PRO A 600 20.67 28.35 -28.72
C PRO A 600 20.56 28.17 -27.19
N MET A 601 21.41 28.85 -26.42
CA MET A 601 21.44 28.74 -24.96
C MET A 601 20.45 29.69 -24.27
N ARG A 602 19.98 30.72 -24.97
CA ARG A 602 19.14 31.77 -24.40
C ARG A 602 17.76 31.89 -25.03
N VAL A 603 17.56 31.35 -26.24
CA VAL A 603 16.25 31.39 -26.88
C VAL A 603 15.22 30.64 -26.04
N ARG A 604 14.01 31.20 -25.97
CA ARG A 604 12.85 30.49 -25.45
C ARG A 604 12.39 29.51 -26.52
N LEU A 605 12.56 28.23 -26.24
CA LEU A 605 12.02 27.17 -27.07
C LEU A 605 10.52 27.03 -26.76
N PRO A 606 9.71 26.65 -27.75
CA PRO A 606 8.33 26.31 -27.49
C PRO A 606 8.29 25.12 -26.54
N ASP A 607 7.20 25.04 -25.77
CA ASP A 607 6.93 23.82 -25.03
C ASP A 607 6.83 22.65 -26.02
N SER A 608 7.13 21.47 -25.51
CA SER A 608 7.01 20.21 -26.25
C SER A 608 5.60 20.02 -26.81
N LYS A 609 5.39 18.99 -27.63
CA LYS A 609 4.07 18.64 -28.19
C LYS A 609 3.01 18.72 -27.09
N VAL A 610 2.03 19.61 -27.29
CA VAL A 610 0.87 19.78 -26.40
C VAL A 610 -0.31 19.06 -27.05
N LEU A 611 -1.05 18.28 -26.27
CA LEU A 611 -2.28 17.67 -26.73
C LEU A 611 -3.37 18.73 -26.88
N GLU A 612 -4.14 18.66 -27.97
CA GLU A 612 -5.21 19.63 -28.27
C GLU A 612 -6.50 18.89 -28.67
N GLY A 613 -7.64 19.58 -28.50
CA GLY A 613 -8.97 19.10 -28.93
C GLY A 613 -9.37 17.77 -28.28
N GLU A 614 -9.97 16.88 -29.07
CA GLU A 614 -10.46 15.57 -28.62
C GLU A 614 -9.36 14.71 -27.97
N THR A 615 -8.11 14.80 -28.46
CA THR A 615 -7.01 14.02 -27.89
C THR A 615 -6.69 14.45 -26.46
N LEU A 616 -6.78 15.75 -26.16
CA LEU A 616 -6.59 16.28 -24.82
C LEU A 616 -7.71 15.80 -23.88
N GLU A 617 -8.96 15.76 -24.33
CA GLU A 617 -10.09 15.28 -23.51
C GLU A 617 -9.97 13.78 -23.17
N VAL A 618 -9.50 12.97 -24.12
CA VAL A 618 -9.24 11.54 -23.88
C VAL A 618 -8.06 11.38 -22.91
N PHE A 619 -7.01 12.18 -23.07
CA PHE A 619 -5.89 12.20 -22.14
C PHE A 619 -6.32 12.59 -20.72
N MET A 620 -7.11 13.66 -20.56
CA MET A 620 -7.58 14.08 -19.25
C MET A 620 -8.39 12.99 -18.56
N ARG A 621 -9.25 12.27 -19.29
CA ARG A 621 -10.00 11.13 -18.75
C ARG A 621 -9.09 10.00 -18.29
N GLU A 622 -8.03 9.69 -19.04
CA GLU A 622 -7.08 8.64 -18.65
C GLU A 622 -6.20 9.09 -17.48
N ARG A 623 -5.78 10.36 -17.45
CA ARG A 623 -5.08 10.97 -16.31
C ARG A 623 -5.93 10.87 -15.06
N ASP A 624 -7.18 11.33 -15.12
CA ASP A 624 -8.09 11.33 -13.97
C ASP A 624 -8.32 9.91 -13.46
N ARG A 625 -8.48 8.93 -14.36
CA ARG A 625 -8.55 7.52 -13.97
C ARG A 625 -7.29 7.02 -13.26
N ILE A 626 -6.10 7.45 -13.70
CA ILE A 626 -4.85 7.11 -13.02
C ILE A 626 -4.78 7.82 -11.66
N GLU A 627 -5.12 9.10 -11.57
CA GLU A 627 -5.19 9.86 -10.31
C GLU A 627 -6.18 9.20 -9.33
N ASP A 628 -7.38 8.84 -9.79
CA ASP A 628 -8.38 8.12 -9.03
C ASP A 628 -7.80 6.82 -8.49
N LEU A 629 -7.11 6.00 -9.29
CA LEU A 629 -6.47 4.77 -8.78
C LEU A 629 -5.37 5.05 -7.74
N LEU A 630 -4.64 6.16 -7.87
CA LEU A 630 -3.65 6.55 -6.88
C LEU A 630 -4.33 7.01 -5.58
N GLU A 631 -5.49 7.67 -5.67
CA GLU A 631 -6.27 8.27 -4.56
C GLU A 631 -7.30 7.32 -3.90
N GLU A 632 -7.87 6.35 -4.62
CA GLU A 632 -9.07 5.53 -4.28
C GLU A 632 -8.91 4.62 -3.05
N ASN A 633 -7.94 4.84 -2.17
CA ASN A 633 -7.92 4.23 -0.84
C ASN A 633 -7.55 5.21 0.27
N PHE A 634 -8.10 6.43 0.22
CA PHE A 634 -8.43 7.21 1.42
C PHE A 634 -9.94 7.37 1.66
N THR A 635 -10.83 6.89 0.78
CA THR A 635 -12.29 6.94 1.05
C THR A 635 -13.12 6.00 0.17
N SER A 636 -13.63 4.91 0.78
CA SER A 636 -14.80 4.08 0.39
C SER A 636 -14.80 3.28 -0.94
N PRO A 637 -15.40 2.07 -0.95
CA PRO A 637 -15.45 1.21 -2.14
C PRO A 637 -16.43 1.72 -3.22
N THR A 638 -15.97 1.70 -4.46
CA THR A 638 -16.72 1.97 -5.70
C THR A 638 -17.92 1.01 -5.84
N PRO A 639 -19.11 1.48 -6.26
CA PRO A 639 -20.30 0.63 -6.38
C PRO A 639 -20.12 -0.45 -7.46
N VAL A 640 -20.40 -1.69 -7.07
CA VAL A 640 -20.46 -2.85 -7.97
C VAL A 640 -21.62 -2.67 -8.94
N ALA A 641 -21.34 -2.69 -10.24
CA ALA A 641 -22.39 -2.76 -11.25
C ALA A 641 -23.01 -4.17 -11.23
N GLY A 642 -24.02 -4.36 -10.38
CA GLY A 642 -24.93 -5.48 -10.47
C GLY A 642 -25.76 -5.36 -11.75
N ILE A 643 -25.77 -6.42 -12.55
CA ILE A 643 -26.72 -6.59 -13.64
C ILE A 643 -28.10 -6.68 -12.98
N SER A 644 -28.95 -5.69 -13.23
CA SER A 644 -30.37 -5.76 -12.91
C SER A 644 -31.02 -6.73 -13.90
N ASP A 645 -31.53 -7.85 -13.37
CA ASP A 645 -32.40 -8.80 -14.08
C ASP A 645 -33.68 -8.14 -14.62
#